data_AF-A0A8C8VIT8-F1
#
_entry.id   AF-A0A8C8VIT8-F1
#
_cell.length_a   1.000
_cell.length_b   1.000
_cell.length_c   1.000
_cell.angle_alpha   90.00
_cell.angle_beta   90.00
_cell.angle_gamma   90.00
#
_symmetry.space_group_name_H-M   'P 1'
#
loop_
_entity.id
_entity.type
_entity.pdbx_description
1 polymer ?
#
loop_
_entity_poly.entity_id
_entity_poly.type
_entity_poly.pdbx_seq_one_letter_code
_entity_poly.pdbx_strand_id
1 'polypeptide(L)'
;SASGAHLPQRGHWLFRPTVSALLQARVFLKHTVYINISSSSFFLGDTVTIGDVSFKRKTPKSPELVPLNYMSDNLAQSVVQHLRWIMQKDLLGQDIFLIGPPGPLRRSIAMQYLELTKREVEYIALSRDTTETDLKQRREIRAGTAFYIDQCAVRAATEGRILVLEGLEKAERNVLPVLNNLLENREMQLEDGRFLMSSERYDKLLQEHTKTELDAWKIVRVSEDFRVIALGLPVPRYSGNPLDPPLRSRFQARDVYHLPFKQLLLVQGARPGVSGGCLRTPLVCMEGLCFPSHAHDSQGAIEDQEGQGLGYPDSPSVAKAALDSFPMMSVHHIIKRLYPYNVLLGNEGRTAVEDALRRFELEDSENPLLPSRIIKVERIHGSKTLQADVTVQIVPTGARPLNLYSGSDTFIKTSSHKQLLSEMMQSHMVKDMCLIGGKGCGKTVIAKEFADMLGYNIEPVMLYQDMTARDLVQQRYTLPNGDTAWRPSPLVTAALDGKLVILDGIHRVNSGTLAVLQRLIHDRELTLFDGTRLLREDRYQSLKEELQLSDKELQQRSIFPIHSSFRIVALGEPPVIGSSTKQWLGPEFLTLFLFHNVKSLTRNEEIQVIKEMIPNVPNIVVERLLSLTHKLRETNDPTAQSLASSLSTRQLLRICRRLSQYPDESLYHAVSKACLSRFLPNLARSALHKNLMDSGIEINPDDVRKLEEKDYSCEIHNGFLRIGSATMPVYNPSEKMKVPDVLFYENTQHMMVMEDMLKDFLLGEHLLLIGNQGVGKNKIVDRFLHLLNRPREYLQLHRDTTVQSLTLQPSVKDGHITYEDSPLVKAVKLGHILVIDEADKAPTNVTCILKTLVESGEMILSDGRRLVANPANVDGRENVIVIHPDFRMVVLANRPGFPFLGNDFFGTLGDIFSCHAVDNPKPQSELAMLRQYGPDVPEPILQKLVTAFGELRNLADQGVINYPYSTREVVNIVKHLQKFPAEGLANVVRNVFDFDSYNNEMRDTLISTLHKHGIPLGAKPTSIQLAKE
;
A
#
# COMPACT_ATOMS: atom_id res chain seq x y z
N SER A 1 2.62 -74.82 -29.05
CA SER A 1 2.35 -75.97 -28.18
C SER A 1 2.04 -75.45 -26.78
N ALA A 2 0.85 -75.81 -26.30
CA ALA A 2 0.30 -75.84 -24.93
C ALA A 2 1.30 -75.61 -23.75
N SER A 3 0.96 -75.11 -22.57
CA SER A 3 -0.28 -74.68 -21.89
C SER A 3 0.11 -74.46 -20.41
N GLY A 4 -0.48 -73.49 -19.71
CA GLY A 4 -0.33 -73.38 -18.26
C GLY A 4 -0.87 -72.06 -17.69
N ALA A 5 -2.19 -71.97 -17.52
CA ALA A 5 -2.91 -70.83 -16.98
C ALA A 5 -3.11 -70.96 -15.45
N HIS A 6 -3.05 -69.84 -14.72
CA HIS A 6 -4.17 -69.34 -13.89
C HIS A 6 -3.85 -67.97 -13.25
N LEU A 7 -4.65 -66.96 -13.61
CA LEU A 7 -4.87 -65.74 -12.82
C LEU A 7 -5.54 -66.08 -11.48
N PRO A 8 -5.36 -65.21 -10.46
CA PRO A 8 -6.52 -64.74 -9.71
C PRO A 8 -6.64 -63.21 -9.66
N GLN A 9 -7.84 -62.81 -9.27
CA GLN A 9 -8.52 -61.54 -9.53
C GLN A 9 -8.08 -60.36 -8.64
N ARG A 10 -8.39 -59.16 -9.15
CA ARG A 10 -8.47 -57.87 -8.44
C ARG A 10 -9.19 -58.01 -7.09
N GLY A 11 -8.50 -57.63 -6.01
CA GLY A 11 -9.07 -57.45 -4.68
C GLY A 11 -8.93 -55.99 -4.21
N HIS A 12 -10.07 -55.40 -3.84
CA HIS A 12 -10.18 -54.11 -3.18
C HIS A 12 -9.33 -54.03 -1.89
N TRP A 13 -8.35 -53.12 -1.84
CA TRP A 13 -7.68 -52.76 -0.59
C TRP A 13 -8.32 -51.51 0.00
N LEU A 14 -9.34 -51.73 0.83
CA LEU A 14 -9.82 -50.78 1.81
C LEU A 14 -8.71 -50.54 2.84
N PHE A 15 -8.11 -49.36 2.84
CA PHE A 15 -7.24 -48.90 3.93
C PHE A 15 -8.07 -48.76 5.21
N ARG A 16 -8.04 -49.80 6.07
CA ARG A 16 -8.45 -49.69 7.47
C ARG A 16 -7.30 -49.05 8.26
N PRO A 17 -7.53 -47.98 9.05
CA PRO A 17 -6.52 -47.48 9.98
C PRO A 17 -6.21 -48.57 11.02
N THR A 18 -4.94 -48.90 11.20
CA THR A 18 -4.50 -49.88 12.20
C THR A 18 -4.76 -49.33 13.61
N VAL A 19 -5.53 -50.10 14.38
CA VAL A 19 -5.95 -49.84 15.78
C VAL A 19 -4.77 -49.61 16.73
N SER A 20 -3.54 -49.93 16.32
CA SER A 20 -2.32 -49.75 17.11
C SER A 20 -1.93 -48.27 17.34
N ALA A 21 -2.11 -47.39 16.34
CA ALA A 21 -1.82 -45.96 16.50
C ALA A 21 -2.86 -45.25 17.40
N LEU A 22 -4.10 -45.73 17.38
CA LEU A 22 -5.18 -45.29 18.29
C LEU A 22 -4.98 -45.79 19.73
N LEU A 23 -4.25 -46.90 19.92
CA LEU A 23 -3.96 -47.44 21.25
C LEU A 23 -2.84 -46.67 21.97
N GLN A 24 -1.82 -46.20 21.27
CA GLN A 24 -0.82 -45.29 21.87
C GLN A 24 -1.41 -43.91 22.20
N ALA A 25 -2.36 -43.39 21.41
CA ALA A 25 -3.14 -42.20 21.75
C ALA A 25 -4.09 -42.43 22.94
N ARG A 26 -4.62 -43.65 23.12
CA ARG A 26 -5.50 -44.00 24.26
C ARG A 26 -4.76 -44.11 25.60
N VAL A 27 -3.46 -44.36 25.62
CA VAL A 27 -2.68 -44.37 26.87
C VAL A 27 -2.41 -42.94 27.35
N PHE A 28 -2.27 -41.96 26.46
CA PHE A 28 -2.16 -40.54 26.83
C PHE A 28 -3.48 -39.88 27.26
N LEU A 29 -4.64 -40.44 26.89
CA LEU A 29 -5.97 -39.87 27.19
C LEU A 29 -6.55 -40.28 28.56
N LYS A 30 -5.93 -41.20 29.30
CA LYS A 30 -6.46 -41.71 30.58
C LYS A 30 -6.18 -40.83 31.81
N HIS A 31 -5.47 -39.71 31.66
CA HIS A 31 -5.21 -38.75 32.75
C HIS A 31 -5.55 -37.31 32.38
N THR A 32 -6.67 -37.08 31.70
CA THR A 32 -7.18 -35.71 31.52
C THR A 32 -8.03 -35.35 32.75
N VAL A 33 -7.38 -34.79 33.78
CA VAL A 33 -8.09 -34.20 34.91
C VAL A 33 -8.90 -33.02 34.38
N TYR A 34 -10.23 -33.11 34.45
CA TYR A 34 -11.12 -31.98 34.16
C TYR A 34 -10.95 -30.96 35.29
N ILE A 35 -10.32 -29.81 35.00
CA ILE A 35 -10.23 -28.72 35.97
C ILE A 35 -11.56 -27.97 35.91
N ASN A 36 -12.48 -28.23 36.84
CA ASN A 36 -13.73 -27.47 36.95
C ASN A 36 -13.39 -26.02 37.35
N ILE A 37 -13.68 -25.05 36.49
CA ILE A 37 -13.34 -23.65 36.78
C ILE A 37 -14.47 -22.72 36.31
N SER A 38 -15.06 -21.98 37.24
CA SER A 38 -15.79 -20.72 37.00
C SER A 38 -14.85 -19.54 37.28
N SER A 39 -15.04 -18.37 36.68
CA SER A 39 -14.21 -17.18 36.97
C SER A 39 -14.08 -16.88 38.48
N SER A 40 -15.12 -17.19 39.25
CA SER A 40 -15.15 -17.12 40.72
C SER A 40 -14.29 -18.14 41.46
N SER A 41 -13.96 -19.30 40.87
CA SER A 41 -13.20 -20.37 41.53
C SER A 41 -11.68 -20.19 41.48
N PHE A 42 -11.17 -19.22 40.72
CA PHE A 42 -9.73 -18.90 40.69
C PHE A 42 -9.25 -18.16 41.93
N PHE A 43 -10.17 -17.51 42.67
CA PHE A 43 -9.83 -16.55 43.70
C PHE A 43 -10.03 -17.14 45.10
N LEU A 44 -8.92 -17.30 45.82
CA LEU A 44 -8.89 -17.58 47.27
C LEU A 44 -8.05 -16.48 47.94
N GLY A 45 -8.70 -15.36 48.26
CA GLY A 45 -8.02 -14.16 48.77
C GLY A 45 -7.03 -13.57 47.76
N ASP A 46 -5.80 -13.29 48.20
CA ASP A 46 -4.71 -12.73 47.36
C ASP A 46 -4.00 -13.79 46.50
N THR A 47 -4.49 -15.03 46.44
CA THR A 47 -3.84 -16.11 45.70
C THR A 47 -4.73 -16.58 44.55
N VAL A 48 -4.14 -16.67 43.36
CA VAL A 48 -4.76 -17.26 42.16
C VAL A 48 -4.33 -18.71 42.05
N THR A 49 -5.28 -19.62 41.91
CA THR A 49 -4.98 -21.06 41.84
C THR A 49 -5.54 -21.67 40.55
N ILE A 50 -4.68 -22.32 39.75
CA ILE A 50 -5.07 -23.03 38.53
C ILE A 50 -4.70 -24.50 38.68
N GLY A 51 -5.70 -25.33 39.02
CA GLY A 51 -5.46 -26.74 39.36
C GLY A 51 -4.63 -26.85 40.65
N ASP A 52 -3.43 -27.41 40.53
CA ASP A 52 -2.45 -27.65 41.60
C ASP A 52 -1.40 -26.53 41.76
N VAL A 53 -1.42 -25.51 40.89
CA VAL A 53 -0.44 -24.42 40.90
C VAL A 53 -1.08 -23.18 41.50
N SER A 54 -0.42 -22.56 42.47
CA SER A 54 -0.86 -21.33 43.13
C SER A 54 0.12 -20.19 42.92
N PHE A 55 -0.39 -18.98 42.70
CA PHE A 55 0.40 -17.78 42.51
C PHE A 55 -0.12 -16.66 43.41
N LYS A 56 0.75 -16.08 44.23
CA LYS A 56 0.40 -14.96 45.10
C LYS A 56 0.39 -13.66 44.30
N ARG A 57 -0.77 -13.00 44.23
CA ARG A 57 -0.93 -11.72 43.53
C ARG A 57 -0.05 -10.67 44.19
N LYS A 58 0.50 -9.80 43.36
CA LYS A 58 1.27 -8.64 43.80
C LYS A 58 0.40 -7.40 43.63
N THR A 59 0.57 -6.44 44.52
CA THR A 59 -0.06 -5.13 44.39
C THR A 59 0.71 -4.35 43.30
N PRO A 60 0.07 -3.97 42.19
CA PRO A 60 0.73 -3.21 41.14
C PRO A 60 1.08 -1.80 41.65
N LYS A 61 2.29 -1.32 41.34
CA LYS A 61 2.71 0.07 41.55
C LYS A 61 1.96 1.03 40.62
N SER A 62 1.71 0.58 39.39
CA SER A 62 1.04 1.32 38.32
C SER A 62 -0.13 0.48 37.80
N PRO A 63 -1.29 0.51 38.48
CA PRO A 63 -2.43 -0.34 38.14
C PRO A 63 -2.96 -0.12 36.72
N GLU A 64 -2.74 1.06 36.13
CA GLU A 64 -3.07 1.34 34.73
C GLU A 64 -2.26 0.56 33.69
N LEU A 65 -1.18 -0.12 34.10
CA LEU A 65 -0.39 -1.01 33.23
C LEU A 65 -0.81 -2.48 33.35
N VAL A 66 -1.83 -2.78 34.14
CA VAL A 66 -2.40 -4.14 34.21
C VAL A 66 -3.47 -4.28 33.12
N PRO A 67 -3.43 -5.33 32.28
CA PRO A 67 -4.48 -5.58 31.29
C PRO A 67 -5.85 -5.77 31.95
N LEU A 68 -6.90 -5.24 31.31
CA LEU A 68 -8.29 -5.31 31.79
C LEU A 68 -9.22 -5.83 30.68
N ASN A 69 -10.26 -6.56 31.07
CA ASN A 69 -11.29 -7.11 30.17
C ASN A 69 -10.71 -7.99 29.04
N TYR A 70 -9.76 -8.87 29.38
CA TYR A 70 -9.30 -9.95 28.51
C TYR A 70 -9.87 -11.31 28.91
N MET A 71 -10.24 -11.46 30.19
CA MET A 71 -10.89 -12.64 30.74
C MET A 71 -12.37 -12.70 30.36
N SER A 72 -12.84 -13.88 29.95
CA SER A 72 -14.26 -14.19 29.74
C SER A 72 -14.76 -15.15 30.82
N ASP A 73 -16.05 -15.09 31.16
CA ASP A 73 -16.65 -15.95 32.19
C ASP A 73 -16.48 -17.46 31.92
N ASN A 74 -16.41 -17.87 30.64
CA ASN A 74 -16.22 -19.25 30.21
C ASN A 74 -14.91 -19.42 29.43
N LEU A 75 -13.84 -19.86 30.10
CA LEU A 75 -12.57 -20.18 29.45
C LEU A 75 -12.54 -21.61 28.89
N ALA A 76 -11.95 -21.77 27.69
CA ALA A 76 -11.64 -23.09 27.16
C ALA A 76 -10.60 -23.81 28.02
N GLN A 77 -10.75 -25.12 28.20
CA GLN A 77 -9.80 -25.95 28.96
C GLN A 77 -8.37 -25.90 28.40
N SER A 78 -8.20 -25.82 27.07
CA SER A 78 -6.88 -25.63 26.46
C SER A 78 -6.23 -24.31 26.90
N VAL A 79 -6.99 -23.22 26.93
CA VAL A 79 -6.53 -21.90 27.42
C VAL A 79 -6.10 -22.01 28.88
N VAL A 80 -6.91 -22.65 29.72
CA VAL A 80 -6.57 -22.90 31.14
C VAL A 80 -5.26 -23.69 31.28
N GLN A 81 -5.02 -24.70 30.45
CA GLN A 81 -3.76 -25.44 30.45
C GLN A 81 -2.57 -24.56 30.06
N HIS A 82 -2.73 -23.67 29.09
CA HIS A 82 -1.70 -22.69 28.72
C HIS A 82 -1.44 -21.71 29.88
N LEU A 83 -2.48 -21.16 30.51
CA LEU A 83 -2.36 -20.27 31.67
C LEU A 83 -1.66 -20.96 32.85
N ARG A 84 -2.01 -22.22 33.15
CA ARG A 84 -1.33 -23.03 34.16
C ARG A 84 0.15 -23.19 33.83
N TRP A 85 0.48 -23.50 32.57
CA TRP A 85 1.87 -23.68 32.15
C TRP A 85 2.66 -22.36 32.25
N ILE A 86 2.08 -21.23 31.85
CA ILE A 86 2.69 -19.90 31.99
C ILE A 86 2.97 -19.62 33.48
N MET A 87 2.01 -19.91 34.36
CA MET A 87 2.16 -19.75 35.81
C MET A 87 3.32 -20.58 36.39
N GLN A 88 3.47 -21.83 35.94
CA GLN A 88 4.59 -22.68 36.36
C GLN A 88 5.94 -22.07 35.94
N LYS A 89 6.02 -21.51 34.74
CA LYS A 89 7.26 -20.92 34.21
C LYS A 89 7.61 -19.61 34.90
N ASP A 90 6.63 -18.77 35.22
CA ASP A 90 6.85 -17.54 35.98
C ASP A 90 7.38 -17.86 37.40
N LEU A 91 6.78 -18.83 38.09
CA LEU A 91 7.24 -19.29 39.41
C LEU A 91 8.67 -19.84 39.42
N LEU A 92 9.11 -20.44 38.30
CA LEU A 92 10.48 -20.92 38.10
C LEU A 92 11.47 -19.82 37.68
N GLY A 93 10.98 -18.60 37.44
CA GLY A 93 11.81 -17.50 36.96
C GLY A 93 12.20 -17.59 35.48
N GLN A 94 11.48 -18.39 34.68
CA GLN A 94 11.84 -18.68 33.28
C GLN A 94 11.10 -17.75 32.30
N ASP A 95 11.82 -17.23 31.30
CA ASP A 95 11.23 -16.45 30.22
C ASP A 95 10.45 -17.36 29.25
N ILE A 96 9.34 -16.85 28.72
CA ILE A 96 8.32 -17.63 28.03
C ILE A 96 8.26 -17.24 26.56
N PHE A 97 8.00 -18.21 25.69
CA PHE A 97 7.73 -17.96 24.28
C PHE A 97 6.52 -18.75 23.80
N LEU A 98 5.45 -18.02 23.45
CA LEU A 98 4.24 -18.58 22.86
C LEU A 98 4.36 -18.55 21.34
N ILE A 99 4.48 -19.75 20.76
CA ILE A 99 4.55 -19.97 19.31
C ILE A 99 3.20 -20.49 18.83
N GLY A 100 2.76 -20.12 17.63
CA GLY A 100 1.48 -20.59 17.11
C GLY A 100 1.07 -19.87 15.84
N PRO A 101 -0.10 -20.20 15.26
CA PRO A 101 -0.57 -19.62 14.02
C PRO A 101 -0.86 -18.10 14.18
N PRO A 102 -0.89 -17.36 13.06
CA PRO A 102 -1.32 -15.96 13.05
C PRO A 102 -2.68 -15.74 13.69
N GLY A 103 -2.82 -14.62 14.39
CA GLY A 103 -4.07 -14.23 15.05
C GLY A 103 -3.89 -13.81 16.51
N PRO A 104 -4.96 -13.34 17.16
CA PRO A 104 -4.90 -12.69 18.47
C PRO A 104 -4.79 -13.68 19.64
N LEU A 105 -4.97 -14.99 19.44
CA LEU A 105 -5.08 -15.97 20.53
C LEU A 105 -3.87 -15.98 21.46
N ARG A 106 -2.64 -16.01 20.91
CA ARG A 106 -1.39 -15.99 21.70
C ARG A 106 -1.30 -14.76 22.59
N ARG A 107 -1.59 -13.59 22.02
CA ARG A 107 -1.62 -12.31 22.72
C ARG A 107 -2.70 -12.30 23.79
N SER A 108 -3.90 -12.76 23.47
CA SER A 108 -5.02 -12.85 24.40
C SER A 108 -4.67 -13.72 25.62
N ILE A 109 -4.07 -14.89 25.43
CA ILE A 109 -3.63 -15.76 26.53
C ILE A 109 -2.59 -15.06 27.42
N ALA A 110 -1.61 -14.37 26.83
CA ALA A 110 -0.63 -13.61 27.59
C ALA A 110 -1.31 -12.50 28.41
N MET A 111 -2.21 -11.73 27.81
CA MET A 111 -2.92 -10.65 28.52
C MET A 111 -3.88 -11.18 29.61
N GLN A 112 -4.54 -12.31 29.38
CA GLN A 112 -5.38 -13.00 30.39
C GLN A 112 -4.56 -13.43 31.61
N TYR A 113 -3.36 -13.98 31.39
CA TYR A 113 -2.47 -14.34 32.49
C TYR A 113 -2.06 -13.13 33.33
N LEU A 114 -1.75 -12.01 32.68
CA LEU A 114 -1.34 -10.77 33.34
C LEU A 114 -2.49 -10.11 34.10
N GLU A 115 -3.71 -10.13 33.55
CA GLU A 115 -4.93 -9.69 34.23
C GLU A 115 -5.20 -10.54 35.49
N LEU A 116 -5.11 -11.87 35.37
CA LEU A 116 -5.29 -12.80 36.50
C LEU A 116 -4.31 -12.53 37.64
N THR A 117 -3.02 -12.42 37.30
CA THR A 117 -1.93 -12.24 38.28
C THR A 117 -1.75 -10.79 38.75
N LYS A 118 -2.50 -9.84 38.17
CA LYS A 118 -2.37 -8.37 38.38
C LYS A 118 -0.93 -7.88 38.16
N ARG A 119 -0.29 -8.37 37.11
CA ARG A 119 1.07 -8.02 36.72
C ARG A 119 1.07 -6.87 35.71
N GLU A 120 1.93 -5.89 35.93
CA GLU A 120 2.13 -4.76 35.02
C GLU A 120 2.81 -5.21 33.73
N VAL A 121 2.38 -4.66 32.59
CA VAL A 121 2.92 -4.99 31.27
C VAL A 121 3.54 -3.79 30.57
N GLU A 122 4.71 -4.02 29.97
CA GLU A 122 5.28 -3.20 28.91
C GLU A 122 5.22 -4.02 27.63
N TYR A 123 4.63 -3.47 26.57
CA TYR A 123 4.45 -4.19 25.32
C TYR A 123 5.21 -3.51 24.19
N ILE A 124 5.83 -4.31 23.33
CA ILE A 124 6.47 -3.84 22.10
C ILE A 124 6.19 -4.81 20.94
N ALA A 125 5.73 -4.23 19.84
CA ALA A 125 5.62 -4.93 18.56
C ALA A 125 6.92 -4.71 17.77
N LEU A 126 7.62 -5.81 17.50
CA LEU A 126 8.84 -5.82 16.71
C LEU A 126 8.48 -5.89 15.23
N SER A 127 9.13 -5.02 14.47
CA SER A 127 9.12 -4.98 13.01
C SER A 127 10.55 -4.94 12.50
N ARG A 128 10.72 -5.05 11.17
CA ARG A 128 12.02 -4.85 10.52
C ARG A 128 12.63 -3.47 10.84
N ASP A 129 11.78 -2.47 11.08
CA ASP A 129 12.18 -1.08 11.29
C ASP A 129 12.54 -0.77 12.75
N THR A 130 12.47 -1.78 13.65
CA THR A 130 12.78 -1.59 15.08
C THR A 130 14.25 -1.34 15.25
N THR A 131 14.62 -0.37 16.08
CA THR A 131 16.01 -0.01 16.37
C THR A 131 16.36 -0.22 17.85
N GLU A 132 17.65 -0.18 18.18
CA GLU A 132 18.10 -0.20 19.58
C GLU A 132 17.49 0.91 20.43
N THR A 133 17.26 2.09 19.82
CA THR A 133 16.64 3.24 20.50
C THR A 133 15.19 3.01 20.90
N ASP A 134 14.48 2.08 20.24
CA ASP A 134 13.10 1.73 20.57
C ASP A 134 13.03 0.72 21.74
N LEU A 135 14.13 0.00 22.01
CA LEU A 135 14.22 -0.98 23.08
C LEU A 135 14.85 -0.42 24.35
N LYS A 136 15.97 0.29 24.21
CA LYS A 136 16.81 0.75 25.33
C LYS A 136 16.39 2.12 25.82
N GLN A 137 16.94 3.14 25.17
CA GLN A 137 16.81 4.53 25.51
C GLN A 137 16.73 5.32 24.22
N ARG A 138 15.84 6.30 24.22
CA ARG A 138 15.79 7.29 23.16
C ARG A 138 16.46 8.56 23.63
N ARG A 139 17.19 9.20 22.72
CA ARG A 139 17.76 10.52 22.93
C ARG A 139 16.81 11.58 22.36
N GLU A 140 16.32 12.48 23.21
CA GLU A 140 15.55 13.68 22.85
C GLU A 140 16.35 14.95 23.09
N ILE A 141 16.16 15.97 22.27
CA ILE A 141 16.75 17.29 22.48
C ILE A 141 15.68 18.19 23.07
N ARG A 142 15.96 18.80 24.23
CA ARG A 142 15.11 19.81 24.85
C ARG A 142 15.96 20.97 25.36
N ALA A 143 15.58 22.20 25.02
CA ALA A 143 16.35 23.41 25.31
C ALA A 143 17.85 23.29 24.97
N GLY A 144 18.18 22.67 23.82
CA GLY A 144 19.56 22.48 23.35
C GLY A 144 20.38 21.41 24.11
N THR A 145 19.76 20.68 25.05
CA THR A 145 20.42 19.59 25.79
C THR A 145 19.80 18.23 25.47
N ALA A 146 20.63 17.18 25.45
CA ALA A 146 20.18 15.82 25.17
C ALA A 146 19.67 15.14 26.46
N PHE A 147 18.42 14.70 26.44
CA PHE A 147 17.77 13.90 27.47
C PHE A 147 17.62 12.46 26.99
N TYR A 148 17.91 11.51 27.88
CA TYR A 148 17.73 10.09 27.62
C TYR A 148 16.46 9.62 28.32
N ILE A 149 15.57 8.96 27.58
CA ILE A 149 14.28 8.47 28.09
C ILE A 149 14.24 6.95 27.96
N ASP A 150 14.09 6.28 29.09
CA ASP A 150 14.00 4.82 29.19
C ASP A 150 12.79 4.28 28.42
N GLN A 151 13.04 3.32 27.54
CA GLN A 151 12.01 2.65 26.74
C GLN A 151 11.50 1.37 27.39
N CYS A 152 10.58 0.67 26.71
CA CYS A 152 9.84 -0.47 27.24
C CYS A 152 10.72 -1.53 27.91
N ALA A 153 11.86 -1.93 27.31
CA ALA A 153 12.69 -3.00 27.88
C ALA A 153 13.40 -2.56 29.17
N VAL A 154 13.90 -1.31 29.22
CA VAL A 154 14.56 -0.75 30.40
C VAL A 154 13.56 -0.53 31.52
N ARG A 155 12.41 0.10 31.24
CA ARG A 155 11.34 0.31 32.23
C ARG A 155 10.82 -1.00 32.79
N ALA A 156 10.66 -2.02 31.96
CA ALA A 156 10.24 -3.34 32.44
C ALA A 156 11.27 -3.96 33.38
N ALA A 157 12.56 -3.90 33.01
CA ALA A 157 13.65 -4.43 33.82
C ALA A 157 13.80 -3.71 35.17
N THR A 158 13.75 -2.37 35.19
CA THR A 158 13.94 -1.59 36.41
C THR A 158 12.73 -1.66 37.34
N GLU A 159 11.51 -1.62 36.80
CA GLU A 159 10.29 -1.59 37.61
C GLU A 159 9.79 -2.98 38.03
N GLY A 160 10.27 -4.05 37.39
CA GLY A 160 9.82 -5.43 37.62
C GLY A 160 8.54 -5.79 36.88
N ARG A 161 8.30 -5.15 35.74
CA ARG A 161 7.13 -5.40 34.87
C ARG A 161 7.40 -6.57 33.94
N ILE A 162 6.35 -7.14 33.37
CA ILE A 162 6.46 -8.13 32.31
C ILE A 162 6.69 -7.42 30.97
N LEU A 163 7.73 -7.78 30.25
CA LEU A 163 7.97 -7.32 28.89
C LEU A 163 7.35 -8.30 27.89
N VAL A 164 6.36 -7.85 27.12
CA VAL A 164 5.77 -8.64 26.03
C VAL A 164 6.42 -8.23 24.71
N LEU A 165 7.12 -9.17 24.07
CA LEU A 165 7.78 -8.99 22.77
C LEU A 165 6.96 -9.71 21.70
N GLU A 166 6.35 -9.00 20.76
CA GLU A 166 5.60 -9.63 19.66
C GLU A 166 6.34 -9.48 18.33
N GLY A 167 6.52 -10.58 17.59
CA GLY A 167 7.14 -10.57 16.27
C GLY A 167 8.67 -10.65 16.27
N LEU A 168 9.27 -11.42 17.18
CA LEU A 168 10.73 -11.64 17.20
C LEU A 168 11.28 -12.13 15.85
N GLU A 169 10.51 -12.92 15.11
CA GLU A 169 10.86 -13.39 13.76
C GLU A 169 10.88 -12.28 12.69
N LYS A 170 10.35 -11.10 13.00
CA LYS A 170 10.25 -9.95 12.08
C LYS A 170 11.31 -8.90 12.34
N ALA A 171 11.96 -8.94 13.50
CA ALA A 171 13.04 -8.02 13.83
C ALA A 171 14.23 -8.23 12.89
N GLU A 172 14.93 -7.14 12.58
CA GLU A 172 16.23 -7.24 11.93
C GLU A 172 17.28 -7.87 12.86
N ARG A 173 18.27 -8.52 12.25
CA ARG A 173 19.30 -9.28 12.98
C ARG A 173 20.18 -8.40 13.88
N ASN A 174 20.28 -7.11 13.60
CA ASN A 174 21.02 -6.12 14.39
C ASN A 174 20.41 -5.87 15.79
N VAL A 175 19.10 -6.06 15.95
CA VAL A 175 18.36 -5.72 17.18
C VAL A 175 18.34 -6.90 18.16
N LEU A 176 18.38 -8.14 17.66
CA LEU A 176 18.33 -9.34 18.49
C LEU A 176 19.48 -9.46 19.50
N PRO A 177 20.74 -9.12 19.18
CA PRO A 177 21.85 -9.12 20.14
C PRO A 177 21.63 -8.19 21.34
N VAL A 178 20.94 -7.06 21.13
CA VAL A 178 20.61 -6.08 22.19
C VAL A 178 19.73 -6.72 23.26
N LEU A 179 18.79 -7.58 22.85
CA LEU A 179 17.91 -8.30 23.75
C LEU A 179 18.59 -9.52 24.38
N ASN A 180 19.55 -10.14 23.69
CA ASN A 180 20.17 -11.39 24.13
C ASN A 180 20.80 -11.27 25.53
N ASN A 181 21.57 -10.21 25.79
CA ASN A 181 22.21 -10.00 27.11
C ASN A 181 21.19 -9.70 28.22
N LEU A 182 20.10 -8.99 27.90
CA LEU A 182 19.03 -8.70 28.86
C LEU A 182 18.22 -9.96 29.21
N LEU A 183 18.07 -10.88 28.25
CA LEU A 183 17.42 -12.17 28.45
C LEU A 183 18.30 -13.14 29.24
N GLU A 184 19.60 -13.16 28.94
CA GLU A 184 20.55 -14.08 29.58
C GLU A 184 20.98 -13.63 30.98
N ASN A 185 21.61 -12.46 31.08
CA ASN A 185 22.28 -12.01 32.30
C ASN A 185 21.51 -10.93 33.05
N ARG A 186 20.37 -10.48 32.52
CA ARG A 186 19.68 -9.26 32.97
C ARG A 186 20.61 -8.05 32.95
N GLU A 187 21.50 -8.00 31.95
CA GLU A 187 22.53 -6.97 31.81
C GLU A 187 22.34 -6.19 30.51
N MET A 188 22.52 -4.87 30.58
CA MET A 188 22.34 -3.99 29.44
C MET A 188 23.03 -2.65 29.66
N GLN A 189 23.88 -2.25 28.72
CA GLN A 189 24.49 -0.92 28.72
C GLN A 189 23.55 0.13 28.11
N LEU A 190 23.38 1.25 28.81
CA LEU A 190 22.52 2.36 28.43
C LEU A 190 23.35 3.53 27.86
N GLU A 191 22.73 4.36 27.02
CA GLU A 191 23.42 5.44 26.31
C GLU A 191 23.81 6.60 27.23
N ASP A 192 23.10 6.79 28.34
CA ASP A 192 23.43 7.78 29.39
C ASP A 192 24.59 7.33 30.32
N GLY A 193 25.17 6.17 30.03
CA GLY A 193 26.26 5.55 30.78
C GLY A 193 25.80 4.71 31.97
N ARG A 194 24.50 4.53 32.19
CA ARG A 194 24.00 3.55 33.18
C ARG A 194 24.23 2.11 32.70
N PHE A 195 24.42 1.21 33.66
CA PHE A 195 24.55 -0.22 33.39
C PHE A 195 23.49 -0.99 34.19
N LEU A 196 22.57 -1.64 33.49
CA LEU A 196 21.63 -2.58 34.12
C LEU A 196 22.39 -3.84 34.54
N MET A 197 22.17 -4.26 35.78
CA MET A 197 22.80 -5.44 36.38
C MET A 197 21.75 -6.31 37.07
N SER A 198 21.92 -7.63 37.02
CA SER A 198 21.03 -8.57 37.71
C SER A 198 20.92 -8.26 39.22
N SER A 199 19.74 -8.53 39.78
CA SER A 199 19.47 -8.37 41.21
C SER A 199 20.52 -9.07 42.07
N GLU A 200 20.82 -10.34 41.76
CA GLU A 200 21.78 -11.16 42.53
C GLU A 200 23.19 -10.59 42.53
N ARG A 201 23.66 -10.07 41.39
CA ARG A 201 25.01 -9.52 41.27
C ARG A 201 25.11 -8.15 41.95
N TYR A 202 24.08 -7.33 41.79
CA TYR A 202 23.98 -6.04 42.48
C TYR A 202 23.94 -6.21 44.00
N ASP A 203 23.16 -7.17 44.49
CA ASP A 203 23.03 -7.44 45.93
C ASP A 203 24.33 -8.00 46.53
N LYS A 204 25.14 -8.74 45.76
CA LYS A 204 26.50 -9.12 46.17
C LYS A 204 27.43 -7.91 46.26
N LEU A 205 27.37 -7.00 45.28
CA LEU A 205 28.18 -5.78 45.30
C LEU A 205 27.79 -4.84 46.45
N LEU A 206 26.51 -4.79 46.82
CA LEU A 206 26.04 -4.02 47.99
C LEU A 206 26.62 -4.52 49.33
N GLN A 207 27.13 -5.76 49.39
CA GLN A 207 27.80 -6.27 50.58
C GLN A 207 29.23 -5.73 50.71
N GLU A 208 29.87 -5.41 49.58
CA GLU A 208 31.26 -4.92 49.51
C GLU A 208 31.34 -3.39 49.39
N HIS A 209 30.32 -2.78 48.78
CA HIS A 209 30.27 -1.36 48.43
C HIS A 209 28.99 -0.68 48.92
N THR A 210 29.10 0.61 49.22
CA THR A 210 27.92 1.41 49.58
C THR A 210 27.03 1.67 48.36
N LYS A 211 25.71 1.83 48.57
CA LYS A 211 24.79 2.20 47.49
C LYS A 211 25.21 3.48 46.76
N THR A 212 25.77 4.45 47.48
CA THR A 212 26.30 5.70 46.93
C THR A 212 27.48 5.48 45.97
N GLU A 213 28.35 4.49 46.24
CA GLU A 213 29.43 4.11 45.31
C GLU A 213 28.86 3.47 44.05
N LEU A 214 27.88 2.57 44.18
CA LEU A 214 27.23 1.92 43.05
C LEU A 214 26.46 2.93 42.17
N ASP A 215 25.78 3.89 42.80
CA ASP A 215 25.10 4.99 42.10
C ASP A 215 26.12 5.90 41.38
N ALA A 216 27.30 6.15 41.98
CA ALA A 216 28.38 6.88 41.33
C ALA A 216 28.97 6.13 40.12
N TRP A 217 28.97 4.79 40.16
CA TRP A 217 29.30 3.93 39.02
C TRP A 217 28.16 3.79 38.02
N LYS A 218 27.01 4.43 38.26
CA LYS A 218 25.80 4.38 37.44
C LYS A 218 25.25 2.95 37.24
N ILE A 219 25.45 2.07 38.22
CA ILE A 219 24.92 0.71 38.16
C ILE A 219 23.46 0.73 38.64
N VAL A 220 22.57 0.14 37.85
CA VAL A 220 21.14 0.05 38.14
C VAL A 220 20.77 -1.40 38.34
N ARG A 221 20.16 -1.69 39.50
CA ARG A 221 19.64 -3.01 39.82
C ARG A 221 18.40 -3.33 38.97
N VAL A 222 18.43 -4.45 38.26
CA VAL A 222 17.24 -5.04 37.63
C VAL A 222 16.39 -5.72 38.69
N SER A 223 15.07 -5.56 38.58
CA SER A 223 14.12 -6.19 39.48
C SER A 223 14.13 -7.71 39.32
N GLU A 224 14.09 -8.44 40.45
CA GLU A 224 13.97 -9.90 40.48
C GLU A 224 12.66 -10.40 39.83
N ASP A 225 11.68 -9.51 39.77
CA ASP A 225 10.36 -9.73 39.19
C ASP A 225 10.32 -9.54 37.68
N PHE A 226 11.36 -9.03 37.05
CA PHE A 226 11.36 -8.85 35.61
C PHE A 226 11.29 -10.19 34.85
N ARG A 227 10.33 -10.33 33.93
CA ARG A 227 10.22 -11.49 33.03
C ARG A 227 9.81 -11.07 31.63
N VAL A 228 10.09 -11.94 30.67
CA VAL A 228 9.74 -11.73 29.26
C VAL A 228 8.75 -12.78 28.77
N ILE A 229 7.71 -12.33 28.07
CA ILE A 229 6.80 -13.17 27.29
C ILE A 229 6.93 -12.81 25.82
N ALA A 230 7.57 -13.68 25.05
CA ALA A 230 7.69 -13.55 23.60
C ALA A 230 6.47 -14.18 22.89
N LEU A 231 6.02 -13.55 21.82
CA LEU A 231 4.95 -14.00 20.92
C LEU A 231 5.52 -14.03 19.49
N GLY A 232 5.39 -15.15 18.78
CA GLY A 232 6.02 -15.27 17.45
C GLY A 232 5.55 -16.47 16.66
N LEU A 233 5.76 -16.43 15.35
CA LEU A 233 5.25 -17.42 14.41
C LEU A 233 6.21 -18.62 14.26
N PRO A 234 5.70 -19.83 13.98
CA PRO A 234 6.57 -20.95 13.65
C PRO A 234 7.17 -20.75 12.26
N VAL A 235 8.49 -20.57 12.20
CA VAL A 235 9.30 -20.46 10.97
C VAL A 235 10.02 -21.80 10.75
N PRO A 236 10.06 -22.38 9.52
CA PRO A 236 9.74 -21.78 8.21
C PRO A 236 8.28 -21.89 7.75
N ARG A 237 7.36 -22.43 8.57
CA ARG A 237 5.95 -22.60 8.17
C ARG A 237 5.27 -21.28 7.73
N TYR A 238 5.60 -20.19 8.41
CA TYR A 238 5.20 -18.84 8.01
C TYR A 238 6.43 -17.99 7.65
N SER A 239 6.19 -16.92 6.89
CA SER A 239 7.23 -15.96 6.51
C SER A 239 7.83 -15.28 7.74
N GLY A 240 9.16 -15.33 7.86
CA GLY A 240 9.90 -14.67 8.94
C GLY A 240 11.34 -15.14 8.97
N ASN A 241 12.16 -14.47 9.79
CA ASN A 241 13.52 -14.87 10.06
C ASN A 241 13.52 -15.98 11.14
N PRO A 242 14.15 -17.14 10.88
CA PRO A 242 14.32 -18.14 11.92
C PRO A 242 15.19 -17.57 13.03
N LEU A 243 14.85 -17.89 14.27
CA LEU A 243 15.59 -17.40 15.43
C LEU A 243 16.89 -18.17 15.59
N ASP A 244 17.96 -17.44 15.88
CA ASP A 244 19.26 -18.02 16.13
C ASP A 244 19.22 -18.99 17.33
N PRO A 245 19.89 -20.16 17.25
CA PRO A 245 19.87 -21.15 18.32
C PRO A 245 20.19 -20.62 19.73
N PRO A 246 21.18 -19.70 19.92
CA PRO A 246 21.47 -19.12 21.23
C PRO A 246 20.35 -18.26 21.81
N LEU A 247 19.61 -17.53 20.96
CA LEU A 247 18.46 -16.74 21.41
C LEU A 247 17.29 -17.65 21.73
N ARG A 248 17.07 -18.68 20.90
CA ARG A 248 16.01 -19.67 21.09
C ARG A 248 16.14 -20.42 22.43
N SER A 249 17.36 -20.74 22.88
CA SER A 249 17.58 -21.47 24.14
C SER A 249 17.26 -20.67 25.41
N ARG A 250 17.11 -19.35 25.31
CA ARG A 250 16.73 -18.47 26.44
C ARG A 250 15.27 -18.58 26.83
N PHE A 251 14.43 -19.06 25.91
CA PHE A 251 13.00 -19.15 26.14
C PHE A 251 12.55 -20.58 26.41
N GLN A 252 11.54 -20.70 27.25
CA GLN A 252 10.72 -21.89 27.31
C GLN A 252 9.57 -21.72 26.32
N ALA A 253 9.57 -22.53 25.26
CA ALA A 253 8.57 -22.43 24.21
C ALA A 253 7.33 -23.29 24.52
N ARG A 254 6.15 -22.77 24.18
CA ARG A 254 4.90 -23.52 24.16
C ARG A 254 4.18 -23.24 22.84
N ASP A 255 3.81 -24.32 22.16
CA ASP A 255 2.95 -24.23 20.99
C ASP A 255 1.49 -24.01 21.42
N VAL A 256 0.90 -22.93 20.94
CA VAL A 256 -0.48 -22.52 21.13
C VAL A 256 -1.18 -22.76 19.80
N TYR A 257 -1.64 -24.00 19.63
CA TYR A 257 -2.39 -24.39 18.44
C TYR A 257 -3.86 -23.95 18.54
N HIS A 258 -4.60 -24.07 17.45
CA HIS A 258 -6.03 -23.75 17.40
C HIS A 258 -6.83 -24.48 18.48
N LEU A 259 -7.84 -23.80 19.03
CA LEU A 259 -8.74 -24.37 20.03
C LEU A 259 -9.47 -25.58 19.43
N PRO A 260 -9.51 -26.75 20.10
CA PRO A 260 -10.24 -27.90 19.59
C PRO A 260 -11.73 -27.58 19.40
N PHE A 261 -12.34 -28.07 18.31
CA PHE A 261 -13.76 -27.85 17.96
C PHE A 261 -14.76 -27.89 19.13
N LYS A 262 -14.68 -28.92 20.00
CA LYS A 262 -15.57 -29.04 21.17
C LYS A 262 -15.46 -27.87 22.14
N GLN A 263 -14.28 -27.27 22.26
CA GLN A 263 -14.02 -26.13 23.14
C GLN A 263 -14.38 -24.80 22.48
N LEU A 264 -14.21 -24.68 21.15
CA LEU A 264 -14.73 -23.54 20.38
C LEU A 264 -16.24 -23.37 20.58
N LEU A 265 -17.00 -24.47 20.48
CA LEU A 265 -18.44 -24.50 20.73
C LEU A 265 -18.83 -24.04 22.16
N LEU A 266 -17.99 -24.34 23.17
CA LEU A 266 -18.24 -23.99 24.57
C LEU A 266 -17.96 -22.50 24.86
N VAL A 267 -16.83 -21.98 24.37
CA VAL A 267 -16.48 -20.55 24.50
C VAL A 267 -17.46 -19.66 23.74
N GLN A 268 -18.02 -20.19 22.65
CA GLN A 268 -18.93 -19.47 21.78
C GLN A 268 -20.41 -19.53 22.20
N GLY A 269 -20.77 -19.91 23.43
CA GLY A 269 -22.11 -19.82 24.04
C GLY A 269 -23.28 -19.51 23.09
N ALA A 270 -24.09 -20.53 22.77
CA ALA A 270 -25.28 -20.37 21.94
C ALA A 270 -26.26 -19.38 22.59
N ARG A 271 -26.61 -18.30 21.87
CA ARG A 271 -27.81 -17.52 22.21
C ARG A 271 -29.03 -18.46 22.17
N PRO A 272 -29.99 -18.34 23.10
CA PRO A 272 -31.22 -19.12 23.04
C PRO A 272 -32.06 -18.60 21.85
N GLY A 273 -31.86 -19.21 20.68
CA GLY A 273 -32.52 -18.80 19.43
C GLY A 273 -31.78 -19.20 18.15
N VAL A 274 -30.46 -19.43 18.21
CA VAL A 274 -29.70 -19.95 17.07
C VAL A 274 -29.56 -21.46 17.22
N SER A 275 -30.07 -22.23 16.24
CA SER A 275 -29.96 -23.69 16.26
C SER A 275 -28.48 -24.08 16.23
N GLY A 276 -28.03 -24.88 17.21
CA GLY A 276 -26.63 -25.29 17.34
C GLY A 276 -26.06 -26.08 16.15
N GLY A 277 -26.87 -26.39 15.13
CA GLY A 277 -26.42 -26.92 13.85
C GLY A 277 -25.76 -25.88 12.94
N CYS A 278 -26.16 -24.60 13.00
CA CYS A 278 -25.72 -23.57 12.06
C CYS A 278 -24.25 -23.15 12.23
N LEU A 279 -23.72 -23.21 13.45
CA LEU A 279 -22.31 -22.90 13.77
C LEU A 279 -21.36 -24.11 13.62
N ARG A 280 -21.88 -25.34 13.67
CA ARG A 280 -21.05 -26.56 13.62
C ARG A 280 -20.40 -26.76 12.24
N THR A 281 -21.18 -26.61 11.17
CA THR A 281 -20.74 -26.85 9.80
C THR A 281 -19.65 -25.87 9.30
N PRO A 282 -19.75 -24.54 9.51
CA PRO A 282 -18.67 -23.59 9.20
C PRO A 282 -17.34 -23.95 9.84
N LEU A 283 -17.38 -24.24 11.15
CA LEU A 283 -16.18 -24.46 11.95
C LEU A 283 -15.48 -25.77 11.56
N VAL A 284 -16.24 -26.83 11.25
CA VAL A 284 -15.71 -28.10 10.72
C VAL A 284 -15.07 -27.89 9.34
N CYS A 285 -15.65 -27.05 8.48
CA CYS A 285 -15.09 -26.77 7.16
C CYS A 285 -13.85 -25.90 7.23
N MET A 286 -13.83 -24.91 8.13
CA MET A 286 -12.66 -24.10 8.41
C MET A 286 -11.49 -24.98 8.90
N GLU A 287 -11.73 -25.90 9.82
CA GLU A 287 -10.72 -26.89 10.22
C GLU A 287 -10.33 -27.79 9.03
N GLY A 288 -11.29 -28.33 8.27
CA GLY A 288 -11.07 -29.20 7.12
C GLY A 288 -10.27 -28.55 5.97
N LEU A 289 -10.39 -27.24 5.79
CA LEU A 289 -9.60 -26.43 4.85
C LEU A 289 -8.18 -26.14 5.38
N CYS A 290 -7.96 -26.16 6.70
CA CYS A 290 -6.63 -26.09 7.32
C CYS A 290 -5.85 -27.43 7.21
N PHE A 291 -6.57 -28.56 7.13
CA PHE A 291 -5.99 -29.92 7.21
C PHE A 291 -5.21 -30.44 5.98
N PRO A 292 -5.36 -29.97 4.71
CA PRO A 292 -4.56 -30.48 3.59
C PRO A 292 -3.05 -30.26 3.80
N SER A 293 -2.69 -29.28 4.64
CA SER A 293 -1.31 -28.96 5.03
C SER A 293 -0.55 -30.09 5.75
N HIS A 294 -1.24 -31.13 6.23
CA HIS A 294 -0.66 -32.15 7.13
C HIS A 294 -0.49 -33.54 6.50
N ALA A 295 -0.96 -33.76 5.27
CA ALA A 295 -0.84 -35.08 4.63
C ALA A 295 0.53 -35.33 3.95
N HIS A 296 1.39 -34.31 3.84
CA HIS A 296 2.68 -34.41 3.15
C HIS A 296 3.91 -34.63 4.08
N ASP A 297 3.73 -34.63 5.40
CA ASP A 297 4.86 -34.78 6.35
C ASP A 297 5.29 -36.23 6.61
N SER A 298 4.68 -37.21 5.94
CA SER A 298 5.03 -38.63 6.10
C SER A 298 5.31 -39.35 4.78
N GLN A 299 6.28 -38.85 4.02
CA GLN A 299 7.23 -39.59 3.16
C GLN A 299 7.79 -38.62 2.13
N GLY A 300 9.13 -38.54 2.07
CA GLY A 300 9.83 -37.60 1.20
C GLY A 300 9.35 -37.66 -0.26
N ALA A 301 8.66 -36.61 -0.69
CA ALA A 301 8.31 -36.38 -2.08
C ALA A 301 8.15 -34.86 -2.32
N ILE A 302 9.12 -34.33 -3.07
CA ILE A 302 9.05 -33.23 -4.05
C ILE A 302 8.54 -31.86 -3.56
N GLU A 303 9.40 -30.86 -3.79
CA GLU A 303 9.29 -29.44 -3.50
C GLU A 303 8.15 -28.75 -4.30
N ASP A 304 6.88 -29.00 -3.97
CA ASP A 304 5.78 -28.18 -4.49
C ASP A 304 5.46 -27.03 -3.51
N GLN A 305 6.06 -25.86 -3.79
CA GLN A 305 5.89 -24.61 -3.04
C GLN A 305 4.46 -24.05 -3.04
N GLU A 306 3.56 -24.56 -3.89
CA GLU A 306 2.20 -24.02 -4.04
C GLU A 306 1.20 -24.56 -3.00
N GLY A 307 1.46 -25.73 -2.38
CA GLY A 307 0.55 -26.39 -1.44
C GLY A 307 0.73 -26.01 0.03
N GLN A 308 1.89 -25.47 0.42
CA GLN A 308 2.21 -25.17 1.83
C GLN A 308 1.53 -23.90 2.37
N GLY A 309 0.86 -23.12 1.52
CA GLY A 309 0.37 -21.77 1.80
C GLY A 309 -1.13 -21.63 2.15
N LEU A 310 -1.90 -22.71 2.25
CA LEU A 310 -3.33 -22.67 2.63
C LEU A 310 -3.51 -22.41 4.15
N GLY A 311 -2.86 -21.37 4.68
CA GLY A 311 -3.05 -20.90 6.04
C GLY A 311 -4.38 -20.19 6.17
N TYR A 312 -5.45 -20.93 6.45
CA TYR A 312 -6.76 -20.33 6.72
C TYR A 312 -6.69 -19.48 8.00
N PRO A 313 -7.28 -18.26 8.01
CA PRO A 313 -7.21 -17.37 9.16
C PRO A 313 -8.06 -17.87 10.35
N ASP A 314 -7.46 -17.93 11.53
CA ASP A 314 -8.17 -18.18 12.79
C ASP A 314 -9.04 -16.98 13.16
N SER A 315 -10.30 -16.99 12.75
CA SER A 315 -11.29 -15.97 13.15
C SER A 315 -12.70 -16.52 13.39
N PRO A 316 -12.87 -17.63 14.13
CA PRO A 316 -14.18 -18.17 14.45
C PRO A 316 -15.01 -17.20 15.30
N SER A 317 -14.37 -16.30 16.07
CA SER A 317 -15.05 -15.22 16.80
C SER A 317 -15.72 -14.19 15.87
N VAL A 318 -15.07 -13.86 14.75
CA VAL A 318 -15.60 -12.94 13.73
C VAL A 318 -16.76 -13.58 12.98
N ALA A 319 -16.62 -14.87 12.61
CA ALA A 319 -17.71 -15.63 11.99
C ALA A 319 -18.93 -15.72 12.91
N LYS A 320 -18.73 -15.98 14.21
CA LYS A 320 -19.80 -15.97 15.20
C LYS A 320 -20.47 -14.60 15.30
N ALA A 321 -19.70 -13.52 15.46
CA ALA A 321 -20.25 -12.17 15.58
C ALA A 321 -21.05 -11.76 14.32
N ALA A 322 -20.62 -12.21 13.13
CA ALA A 322 -21.36 -12.02 11.89
C ALA A 322 -22.69 -12.80 11.88
N LEU A 323 -22.70 -14.07 12.27
CA LEU A 323 -23.91 -14.89 12.37
C LEU A 323 -24.87 -14.40 13.46
N ASP A 324 -24.35 -13.94 14.60
CA ASP A 324 -25.14 -13.38 15.69
C ASP A 324 -25.84 -12.08 15.27
N SER A 325 -25.19 -11.29 14.40
CA SER A 325 -25.74 -10.06 13.84
C SER A 325 -26.67 -10.34 12.65
N PHE A 326 -26.37 -11.36 11.85
CA PHE A 326 -27.08 -11.70 10.62
C PHE A 326 -27.31 -13.23 10.50
N PRO A 327 -28.33 -13.79 11.19
CA PRO A 327 -28.59 -15.23 11.19
C PRO A 327 -28.95 -15.81 9.81
N MET A 328 -29.40 -14.96 8.88
CA MET A 328 -29.79 -15.34 7.51
C MET A 328 -28.59 -15.46 6.56
N MET A 329 -27.37 -15.13 7.01
CA MET A 329 -26.18 -15.18 6.17
C MET A 329 -25.69 -16.62 6.01
N SER A 330 -25.39 -17.01 4.77
CA SER A 330 -24.85 -18.34 4.52
C SER A 330 -23.40 -18.46 4.96
N VAL A 331 -23.03 -19.68 5.34
CA VAL A 331 -21.69 -20.04 5.76
C VAL A 331 -20.68 -19.84 4.63
N HIS A 332 -21.07 -20.21 3.41
CA HIS A 332 -20.28 -20.00 2.20
C HIS A 332 -19.88 -18.53 2.04
N HIS A 333 -20.83 -17.61 2.26
CA HIS A 333 -20.59 -16.18 2.14
C HIS A 333 -19.63 -15.64 3.21
N ILE A 334 -19.71 -16.15 4.44
CA ILE A 334 -18.78 -15.81 5.52
C ILE A 334 -17.36 -16.30 5.19
N ILE A 335 -17.23 -17.53 4.70
CA ILE A 335 -15.93 -18.09 4.28
C ILE A 335 -15.31 -17.23 3.17
N LYS A 336 -16.10 -16.81 2.19
CA LYS A 336 -15.64 -15.93 1.10
C LYS A 336 -15.13 -14.57 1.59
N ARG A 337 -15.73 -14.02 2.66
CA ARG A 337 -15.30 -12.76 3.30
C ARG A 337 -14.05 -12.92 4.16
N LEU A 338 -13.91 -14.04 4.85
CA LEU A 338 -12.72 -14.30 5.68
C LEU A 338 -11.52 -14.73 4.82
N TYR A 339 -11.79 -15.45 3.74
CA TYR A 339 -10.79 -16.04 2.87
C TYR A 339 -11.18 -15.82 1.41
N PRO A 340 -10.67 -14.76 0.75
CA PRO A 340 -11.02 -14.42 -0.63
C PRO A 340 -10.32 -15.36 -1.63
N TYR A 341 -10.62 -16.67 -1.56
CA TYR A 341 -9.98 -17.74 -2.36
C TYR A 341 -10.09 -17.52 -3.88
N ASN A 342 -11.18 -16.89 -4.33
CA ASN A 342 -11.40 -16.50 -5.73
C ASN A 342 -10.37 -15.50 -6.27
N VAL A 343 -9.67 -14.79 -5.40
CA VAL A 343 -8.66 -13.79 -5.76
C VAL A 343 -7.26 -14.27 -5.38
N LEU A 344 -7.16 -14.96 -4.25
CA LEU A 344 -5.91 -15.47 -3.70
C LEU A 344 -5.34 -16.67 -4.49
N LEU A 345 -6.20 -17.63 -4.86
CA LEU A 345 -5.76 -18.91 -5.40
C LEU A 345 -5.87 -18.95 -6.92
N GLY A 346 -4.98 -19.73 -7.55
CA GLY A 346 -5.10 -20.17 -8.94
C GLY A 346 -6.25 -21.15 -9.14
N ASN A 347 -6.46 -21.61 -10.37
CA ASN A 347 -7.61 -22.44 -10.72
C ASN A 347 -7.68 -23.75 -9.91
N GLU A 348 -6.55 -24.44 -9.76
CA GLU A 348 -6.47 -25.70 -8.99
C GLU A 348 -6.81 -25.50 -7.51
N GLY A 349 -6.26 -24.45 -6.90
CA GLY A 349 -6.56 -24.10 -5.51
C GLY A 349 -8.02 -23.70 -5.30
N ARG A 350 -8.65 -23.01 -6.25
CA ARG A 350 -10.08 -22.69 -6.20
C ARG A 350 -10.94 -23.95 -6.26
N THR A 351 -10.65 -24.86 -7.20
CA THR A 351 -11.38 -26.12 -7.30
C THR A 351 -11.24 -26.96 -6.03
N ALA A 352 -10.07 -26.96 -5.38
CA ALA A 352 -9.89 -27.67 -4.11
C ALA A 352 -10.76 -27.10 -2.98
N VAL A 353 -10.90 -25.77 -2.89
CA VAL A 353 -11.79 -25.12 -1.91
C VAL A 353 -13.25 -25.39 -2.23
N GLU A 354 -13.66 -25.33 -3.50
CA GLU A 354 -15.01 -25.63 -3.95
C GLU A 354 -15.39 -27.09 -3.71
N ASP A 355 -14.49 -28.03 -3.99
CA ASP A 355 -14.68 -29.45 -3.69
C ASP A 355 -14.78 -29.70 -2.18
N ALA A 356 -14.01 -28.98 -1.35
CA ALA A 356 -14.15 -29.05 0.09
C ALA A 356 -15.53 -28.55 0.54
N LEU A 357 -15.98 -27.40 0.03
CA LEU A 357 -17.31 -26.85 0.32
C LEU A 357 -18.43 -27.83 -0.08
N ARG A 358 -18.30 -28.50 -1.22
CA ARG A 358 -19.21 -29.57 -1.67
C ARG A 358 -19.21 -30.77 -0.74
N ARG A 359 -18.03 -31.26 -0.36
CA ARG A 359 -17.88 -32.42 0.54
C ARG A 359 -18.55 -32.21 1.89
N PHE A 360 -18.61 -30.96 2.35
CA PHE A 360 -19.26 -30.59 3.61
C PHE A 360 -20.67 -30.03 3.44
N GLU A 361 -21.27 -30.15 2.25
CA GLU A 361 -22.64 -29.71 1.96
C GLU A 361 -22.88 -28.22 2.29
N LEU A 362 -21.85 -27.39 2.08
CA LEU A 362 -21.87 -25.95 2.34
C LEU A 362 -22.18 -25.10 1.09
N GLU A 363 -22.60 -25.71 -0.01
CA GLU A 363 -23.05 -24.94 -1.17
C GLU A 363 -24.37 -24.23 -0.87
N ASP A 364 -24.47 -22.97 -1.30
CA ASP A 364 -25.70 -22.21 -1.17
C ASP A 364 -26.81 -22.90 -2.00
N SER A 365 -27.94 -23.26 -1.38
CA SER A 365 -29.15 -23.62 -2.12
C SER A 365 -29.51 -22.49 -3.09
N GLU A 366 -29.95 -22.82 -4.31
CA GLU A 366 -30.26 -21.86 -5.37
C GLU A 366 -31.00 -20.63 -4.84
N ASN A 367 -30.29 -19.50 -4.79
CA ASN A 367 -30.66 -18.17 -4.26
C ASN A 367 -30.58 -17.97 -2.73
N PRO A 368 -29.37 -17.74 -2.17
CA PRO A 368 -29.29 -17.03 -0.90
C PRO A 368 -29.90 -15.62 -1.07
N LEU A 369 -30.72 -15.19 -0.12
CA LEU A 369 -31.26 -13.82 -0.02
C LEU A 369 -30.11 -12.83 0.20
N LEU A 370 -29.36 -12.53 -0.85
CA LEU A 370 -28.28 -11.57 -0.81
C LEU A 370 -28.89 -10.18 -0.58
N PRO A 371 -28.32 -9.40 0.35
CA PRO A 371 -28.82 -8.06 0.62
C PRO A 371 -28.71 -7.22 -0.65
N SER A 372 -29.84 -6.83 -1.24
CA SER A 372 -29.87 -6.18 -2.55
C SER A 372 -29.65 -4.67 -2.49
N ARG A 373 -30.07 -4.03 -1.39
CA ARG A 373 -29.97 -2.58 -1.20
C ARG A 373 -30.09 -2.20 0.28
N ILE A 374 -29.57 -1.02 0.61
CA ILE A 374 -29.76 -0.40 1.92
C ILE A 374 -31.06 0.42 1.88
N ILE A 375 -31.97 0.19 2.82
CA ILE A 375 -33.28 0.84 2.86
C ILE A 375 -33.27 2.05 3.81
N LYS A 376 -32.70 1.88 5.01
CA LYS A 376 -32.65 2.91 6.05
C LYS A 376 -31.45 2.73 6.97
N VAL A 377 -30.86 3.84 7.43
CA VAL A 377 -29.84 3.89 8.49
C VAL A 377 -30.31 4.90 9.54
N GLU A 378 -30.34 4.49 10.80
CA GLU A 378 -30.73 5.33 11.94
C GLU A 378 -29.65 5.35 13.02
N ARG A 379 -29.47 6.50 13.67
CA ARG A 379 -28.69 6.61 14.90
C ARG A 379 -29.60 6.30 16.09
N ILE A 380 -29.33 5.21 16.79
CA ILE A 380 -30.08 4.84 17.99
C ILE A 380 -29.14 4.71 19.18
N HIS A 381 -29.46 5.41 20.27
CA HIS A 381 -28.83 5.20 21.57
C HIS A 381 -29.56 4.05 22.31
N GLY A 382 -29.22 2.79 22.00
CA GLY A 382 -29.75 1.63 22.74
C GLY A 382 -29.86 0.32 21.95
N SER A 383 -29.92 -0.80 22.70
CA SER A 383 -30.01 -2.17 22.21
C SER A 383 -31.45 -2.60 21.90
N LYS A 384 -31.79 -2.82 20.62
CA LYS A 384 -32.97 -3.62 20.21
C LYS A 384 -32.58 -4.58 19.08
N THR A 385 -33.24 -5.75 19.06
CA THR A 385 -33.00 -6.88 18.16
C THR A 385 -33.56 -6.68 16.74
N LEU A 386 -32.81 -7.17 15.74
CA LEU A 386 -33.06 -7.00 14.30
C LEU A 386 -34.06 -8.03 13.72
N GLN A 387 -34.90 -7.60 12.77
CA GLN A 387 -35.67 -8.44 11.83
C GLN A 387 -35.29 -8.05 10.38
N ALA A 388 -35.38 -9.01 9.44
CA ALA A 388 -34.68 -9.06 8.14
C ALA A 388 -35.10 -8.02 7.07
N ASP A 389 -34.34 -8.04 5.95
CA ASP A 389 -34.31 -7.16 4.76
C ASP A 389 -33.80 -5.72 5.02
N VAL A 390 -32.51 -5.65 5.38
CA VAL A 390 -31.61 -4.49 5.58
C VAL A 390 -32.29 -3.20 6.06
N THR A 391 -32.98 -3.32 7.19
CA THR A 391 -33.26 -2.22 8.12
C THR A 391 -32.20 -2.28 9.22
N VAL A 392 -31.08 -1.56 9.07
CA VAL A 392 -29.96 -1.69 10.02
C VAL A 392 -30.13 -0.67 11.15
N GLN A 393 -30.47 -1.15 12.35
CA GLN A 393 -30.85 -0.30 13.49
C GLN A 393 -29.68 0.07 14.43
N ILE A 394 -28.51 -0.57 14.31
CA ILE A 394 -27.33 -0.29 15.18
C ILE A 394 -26.07 -0.33 14.33
N VAL A 395 -25.52 0.84 13.98
CA VAL A 395 -24.24 0.93 13.23
C VAL A 395 -23.39 2.04 13.80
N PRO A 396 -22.07 1.84 13.99
CA PRO A 396 -21.14 2.93 14.25
C PRO A 396 -21.22 3.95 13.10
N THR A 397 -21.52 5.20 13.43
CA THR A 397 -21.62 6.30 12.46
C THR A 397 -20.62 7.39 12.81
N GLY A 398 -20.19 8.16 11.81
CA GLY A 398 -19.33 9.32 12.05
C GLY A 398 -20.11 10.52 12.56
N ALA A 399 -19.44 11.66 12.73
CA ALA A 399 -20.03 12.87 13.30
C ALA A 399 -20.95 13.65 12.34
N ARG A 400 -20.77 13.52 11.01
CA ARG A 400 -21.54 14.28 9.99
C ARG A 400 -22.97 13.75 9.87
N PRO A 401 -23.96 14.54 9.40
CA PRO A 401 -25.31 14.03 9.17
C PRO A 401 -25.30 12.83 8.21
N LEU A 402 -26.17 11.84 8.46
CA LEU A 402 -26.34 10.68 7.60
C LEU A 402 -26.92 11.11 6.25
N ASN A 403 -26.35 10.63 5.15
CA ASN A 403 -26.82 10.96 3.81
C ASN A 403 -27.07 9.70 2.99
N LEU A 404 -28.25 9.09 3.16
CA LEU A 404 -28.65 7.90 2.41
C LEU A 404 -28.97 8.19 0.93
N TYR A 405 -29.31 9.45 0.65
CA TYR A 405 -29.80 9.91 -0.66
C TYR A 405 -28.80 10.83 -1.37
N SER A 406 -27.53 10.87 -0.96
CA SER A 406 -26.49 11.49 -1.78
C SER A 406 -26.36 10.72 -3.09
N GLY A 407 -27.10 11.15 -4.11
CA GLY A 407 -26.51 11.24 -5.43
C GLY A 407 -25.54 12.41 -5.33
N SER A 408 -24.26 12.14 -5.07
CA SER A 408 -23.29 13.13 -5.51
C SER A 408 -23.45 13.21 -7.03
N ASP A 409 -23.44 14.41 -7.61
CA ASP A 409 -23.48 14.59 -9.08
C ASP A 409 -22.36 13.80 -9.79
N THR A 410 -21.40 13.28 -9.02
CA THR A 410 -20.22 12.54 -9.44
C THR A 410 -20.30 11.00 -9.31
N PHE A 411 -21.33 10.41 -8.70
CA PHE A 411 -21.40 8.94 -8.51
C PHE A 411 -22.73 8.31 -8.93
N ILE A 412 -22.66 7.37 -9.88
CA ILE A 412 -23.81 6.60 -10.38
C ILE A 412 -23.85 5.21 -9.74
N LYS A 413 -24.98 4.91 -9.09
CA LYS A 413 -25.20 3.67 -8.33
C LYS A 413 -25.70 2.54 -9.24
N THR A 414 -24.79 1.66 -9.67
CA THR A 414 -25.11 0.42 -10.39
C THR A 414 -25.72 -0.64 -9.46
N SER A 415 -26.27 -1.73 -10.03
CA SER A 415 -26.74 -2.89 -9.27
C SER A 415 -25.63 -3.53 -8.43
N SER A 416 -24.45 -3.74 -9.02
CA SER A 416 -23.28 -4.28 -8.32
C SER A 416 -22.81 -3.38 -7.18
N HIS A 417 -22.81 -2.06 -7.36
CA HIS A 417 -22.46 -1.12 -6.28
C HIS A 417 -23.45 -1.20 -5.11
N LYS A 418 -24.76 -1.29 -5.38
CA LYS A 418 -25.79 -1.40 -4.34
C LYS A 418 -25.63 -2.67 -3.50
N GLN A 419 -25.34 -3.80 -4.15
CA GLN A 419 -25.06 -5.05 -3.48
C GLN A 419 -23.74 -4.99 -2.69
N LEU A 420 -22.67 -4.43 -3.26
CA LEU A 420 -21.41 -4.32 -2.54
C LEU A 420 -21.51 -3.41 -1.31
N LEU A 421 -22.21 -2.27 -1.41
CA LEU A 421 -22.43 -1.38 -0.28
C LEU A 421 -23.23 -2.05 0.85
N SER A 422 -24.21 -2.90 0.51
CA SER A 422 -24.97 -3.64 1.51
C SER A 422 -24.12 -4.73 2.18
N GLU A 423 -23.26 -5.41 1.43
CA GLU A 423 -22.27 -6.37 1.96
C GLU A 423 -21.23 -5.68 2.87
N MET A 424 -20.76 -4.49 2.47
CA MET A 424 -19.86 -3.65 3.27
C MET A 424 -20.51 -3.24 4.61
N MET A 425 -21.79 -2.87 4.59
CA MET A 425 -22.55 -2.52 5.80
C MET A 425 -22.58 -3.67 6.81
N GLN A 426 -22.77 -4.89 6.33
CA GLN A 426 -22.77 -6.08 7.19
C GLN A 426 -21.39 -6.33 7.81
N SER A 427 -20.32 -6.22 7.02
CA SER A 427 -18.95 -6.40 7.54
C SER A 427 -18.56 -5.31 8.54
N HIS A 428 -18.96 -4.06 8.31
CA HIS A 428 -18.68 -2.90 9.18
C HIS A 428 -19.21 -3.04 10.61
N MET A 429 -20.30 -3.79 10.79
CA MET A 429 -20.84 -4.08 12.13
C MET A 429 -19.95 -5.02 12.93
N VAL A 430 -19.12 -5.82 12.25
CA VAL A 430 -18.33 -6.89 12.88
C VAL A 430 -16.86 -6.49 13.00
N LYS A 431 -16.25 -5.99 11.91
CA LYS A 431 -14.80 -5.75 11.83
C LYS A 431 -14.44 -4.74 10.74
N ASP A 432 -13.21 -4.25 10.78
CA ASP A 432 -12.58 -3.53 9.66
C ASP A 432 -12.53 -4.40 8.39
N MET A 433 -12.51 -3.75 7.23
CA MET A 433 -12.66 -4.42 5.94
C MET A 433 -11.57 -4.04 4.94
N CYS A 434 -11.39 -4.89 3.93
CA CYS A 434 -10.47 -4.67 2.83
C CYS A 434 -11.19 -4.86 1.48
N LEU A 435 -11.09 -3.87 0.61
CA LEU A 435 -11.58 -3.91 -0.76
C LEU A 435 -10.44 -4.30 -1.70
N ILE A 436 -10.57 -5.44 -2.36
CA ILE A 436 -9.61 -5.93 -3.36
C ILE A 436 -10.22 -5.76 -4.74
N GLY A 437 -9.47 -5.18 -5.68
CA GLY A 437 -9.93 -5.03 -7.06
C GLY A 437 -8.87 -4.42 -7.96
N GLY A 438 -9.05 -4.51 -9.27
CA GLY A 438 -8.11 -3.98 -10.27
C GLY A 438 -7.94 -2.45 -10.21
N LYS A 439 -6.97 -1.93 -10.97
CA LYS A 439 -6.78 -0.48 -11.11
C LYS A 439 -8.01 0.16 -11.78
N GLY A 440 -8.40 1.33 -11.27
CA GLY A 440 -9.51 2.11 -11.84
C GLY A 440 -10.91 1.47 -11.75
N CYS A 441 -11.13 0.39 -10.98
CA CYS A 441 -12.45 -0.25 -10.84
C CYS A 441 -13.41 0.44 -9.85
N GLY A 442 -13.04 1.59 -9.28
CA GLY A 442 -13.92 2.38 -8.42
C GLY A 442 -13.80 2.14 -6.91
N LYS A 443 -12.81 1.37 -6.42
CA LYS A 443 -12.60 1.08 -4.99
C LYS A 443 -12.69 2.32 -4.08
N THR A 444 -11.93 3.36 -4.41
CA THR A 444 -11.88 4.61 -3.65
C THR A 444 -13.21 5.35 -3.67
N VAL A 445 -13.92 5.33 -4.79
CA VAL A 445 -15.22 6.00 -4.94
C VAL A 445 -16.28 5.30 -4.08
N ILE A 446 -16.29 3.96 -4.08
CA ILE A 446 -17.21 3.16 -3.27
C ILE A 446 -16.92 3.33 -1.78
N ALA A 447 -15.65 3.37 -1.37
CA ALA A 447 -15.27 3.63 0.01
C ALA A 447 -15.68 5.05 0.48
N LYS A 448 -15.58 6.06 -0.40
CA LYS A 448 -16.05 7.42 -0.12
C LYS A 448 -17.56 7.48 0.03
N GLU A 449 -18.30 6.91 -0.91
CA GLU A 449 -19.78 6.85 -0.84
C GLU A 449 -20.25 6.12 0.42
N PHE A 450 -19.57 5.03 0.80
CA PHE A 450 -19.87 4.31 2.03
C PHE A 450 -19.67 5.18 3.29
N ALA A 451 -18.57 5.93 3.33
CA ALA A 451 -18.27 6.85 4.42
C ALA A 451 -19.28 8.01 4.49
N ASP A 452 -19.60 8.64 3.36
CA ASP A 452 -20.57 9.74 3.27
C ASP A 452 -21.97 9.29 3.71
N MET A 453 -22.40 8.09 3.30
CA MET A 453 -23.67 7.49 3.71
C MET A 453 -23.79 7.36 5.23
N LEU A 454 -22.68 7.01 5.89
CA LEU A 454 -22.60 6.79 7.34
C LEU A 454 -22.14 8.03 8.12
N GLY A 455 -21.97 9.18 7.46
CA GLY A 455 -21.57 10.43 8.09
C GLY A 455 -20.12 10.44 8.60
N TYR A 456 -19.23 9.63 8.02
CA TYR A 456 -17.82 9.58 8.38
C TYR A 456 -17.02 10.73 7.78
N ASN A 457 -16.14 11.31 8.61
CA ASN A 457 -15.00 12.07 8.13
C ASN A 457 -13.93 11.08 7.64
N ILE A 458 -13.49 11.21 6.40
CA ILE A 458 -12.47 10.34 5.80
C ILE A 458 -11.08 10.87 6.11
N GLU A 459 -10.18 9.98 6.50
CA GLU A 459 -8.75 10.24 6.60
C GLU A 459 -7.99 9.32 5.62
N PRO A 460 -7.57 9.82 4.44
CA PRO A 460 -6.84 9.03 3.47
C PRO A 460 -5.37 8.86 3.87
N VAL A 461 -4.88 7.63 3.87
CA VAL A 461 -3.48 7.29 4.13
C VAL A 461 -2.96 6.45 2.96
N MET A 462 -2.05 7.03 2.17
CA MET A 462 -1.41 6.32 1.07
C MET A 462 -0.22 5.51 1.58
N LEU A 463 -0.22 4.25 1.23
CA LEU A 463 0.78 3.27 1.59
C LEU A 463 1.79 3.07 0.43
N TYR A 464 3.07 3.02 0.78
CA TYR A 464 4.19 2.85 -0.15
C TYR A 464 5.19 1.79 0.35
N GLN A 465 6.05 1.31 -0.54
CA GLN A 465 6.89 0.12 -0.30
C GLN A 465 7.90 0.30 0.84
N ASP A 466 8.51 1.47 0.92
CA ASP A 466 9.55 1.81 1.90
C ASP A 466 8.97 2.46 3.16
N MET A 467 7.66 2.31 3.40
CA MET A 467 7.01 2.86 4.59
C MET A 467 7.47 2.11 5.84
N THR A 468 7.72 2.86 6.91
CA THR A 468 8.17 2.32 8.20
C THR A 468 7.05 2.31 9.23
N ALA A 469 7.24 1.55 10.32
CA ALA A 469 6.30 1.55 11.45
C ALA A 469 6.12 2.95 12.07
N ARG A 470 7.18 3.78 12.03
CA ARG A 470 7.15 5.17 12.54
C ARG A 470 6.25 6.06 11.69
N ASP A 471 6.22 5.86 10.38
CA ASP A 471 5.32 6.60 9.48
C ASP A 471 3.85 6.28 9.72
N LEU A 472 3.54 5.02 10.06
CA LEU A 472 2.17 4.56 10.31
C LEU A 472 1.63 5.00 11.67
N VAL A 473 2.48 5.12 12.69
CA VAL A 473 2.06 5.31 14.09
C VAL A 473 2.42 6.70 14.62
N GLN A 474 3.70 7.03 14.66
CA GLN A 474 4.15 8.30 15.23
C GLN A 474 5.53 8.70 14.68
N GLN A 475 5.61 9.90 14.14
CA GLN A 475 6.81 10.44 13.53
C GLN A 475 7.52 11.40 14.48
N ARG A 476 8.86 11.42 14.41
CA ARG A 476 9.69 12.39 15.10
C ARG A 476 9.91 13.60 14.19
N TYR A 477 9.82 14.80 14.73
CA TYR A 477 10.15 16.04 14.03
C TYR A 477 10.92 16.99 14.95
N THR A 478 11.48 18.04 14.35
CA THR A 478 12.26 19.07 15.08
C THR A 478 11.48 20.37 15.08
N LEU A 479 11.31 20.96 16.27
CA LEU A 479 10.70 22.25 16.47
C LEU A 479 11.64 23.38 16.00
N PRO A 480 11.13 24.58 15.71
CA PRO A 480 11.96 25.71 15.28
C PRO A 480 13.07 26.10 16.26
N ASN A 481 12.91 25.80 17.55
CA ASN A 481 13.92 26.01 18.59
C ASN A 481 15.01 24.92 18.63
N GLY A 482 14.96 23.91 17.75
CA GLY A 482 15.88 22.78 17.70
C GLY A 482 15.49 21.59 18.58
N ASP A 483 14.40 21.69 19.35
CA ASP A 483 13.94 20.60 20.20
C ASP A 483 13.29 19.49 19.38
N THR A 484 13.38 18.26 19.86
CA THR A 484 12.72 17.14 19.19
C THR A 484 11.35 16.89 19.78
N ALA A 485 10.35 16.79 18.92
CA ALA A 485 8.96 16.53 19.30
C ALA A 485 8.39 15.34 18.52
N TRP A 486 7.30 14.78 19.04
CA TRP A 486 6.57 13.67 18.44
C TRP A 486 5.26 14.15 17.83
N ARG A 487 4.98 13.68 16.62
CA ARG A 487 3.73 13.95 15.92
C ARG A 487 2.99 12.63 15.69
N PRO A 488 1.73 12.50 16.16
CA PRO A 488 0.91 11.34 15.83
C PRO A 488 0.67 11.27 14.32
N SER A 489 0.67 10.07 13.76
CA SER A 489 0.33 9.88 12.35
C SER A 489 -1.15 10.20 12.08
N PRO A 490 -1.55 10.42 10.82
CA PRO A 490 -2.96 10.58 10.46
C PRO A 490 -3.84 9.43 10.94
N LEU A 491 -3.32 8.19 10.92
CA LEU A 491 -4.00 7.00 11.46
C LEU A 491 -4.32 7.14 12.96
N VAL A 492 -3.36 7.61 13.75
CA VAL A 492 -3.54 7.82 15.19
C VAL A 492 -4.50 8.96 15.49
N THR A 493 -4.37 10.08 14.76
CA THR A 493 -5.33 11.20 14.92
C THR A 493 -6.75 10.78 14.55
N ALA A 494 -6.92 9.95 13.53
CA ALA A 494 -8.23 9.40 13.16
C ALA A 494 -8.81 8.46 14.22
N ALA A 495 -7.96 7.69 14.92
CA ALA A 495 -8.36 6.83 16.03
C ALA A 495 -8.89 7.62 17.24
N LEU A 496 -8.27 8.77 17.52
CA LEU A 496 -8.71 9.70 18.55
C LEU A 496 -10.00 10.44 18.16
N ASP A 497 -10.10 10.89 16.91
CA ASP A 497 -11.22 11.71 16.43
C ASP A 497 -12.46 10.89 15.98
N GLY A 498 -12.36 9.56 15.90
CA GLY A 498 -13.47 8.72 15.42
C GLY A 498 -13.72 8.78 13.92
N LYS A 499 -12.67 8.98 13.14
CA LYS A 499 -12.72 9.08 11.66
C LYS A 499 -12.66 7.70 11.01
N LEU A 500 -13.06 7.63 9.73
CA LEU A 500 -12.86 6.45 8.89
C LEU A 500 -11.56 6.60 8.11
N VAL A 501 -10.63 5.69 8.33
CA VAL A 501 -9.34 5.69 7.64
C VAL A 501 -9.41 4.86 6.37
N ILE A 502 -8.95 5.42 5.26
CA ILE A 502 -8.75 4.70 4.01
C ILE A 502 -7.26 4.40 3.86
N LEU A 503 -6.87 3.13 4.03
CA LEU A 503 -5.50 2.67 3.80
C LEU A 503 -5.36 2.23 2.33
N ASP A 504 -4.97 3.14 1.44
CA ASP A 504 -4.83 2.82 0.00
C ASP A 504 -3.41 2.35 -0.33
N GLY A 505 -3.30 1.19 -0.98
CA GLY A 505 -2.02 0.62 -1.38
C GLY A 505 -1.48 -0.44 -0.41
N ILE A 506 -2.34 -1.13 0.35
CA ILE A 506 -1.90 -2.13 1.35
C ILE A 506 -1.01 -3.24 0.77
N HIS A 507 -1.19 -3.55 -0.52
CA HIS A 507 -0.41 -4.52 -1.28
C HIS A 507 1.05 -4.11 -1.55
N ARG A 508 1.41 -2.85 -1.28
CA ARG A 508 2.76 -2.31 -1.55
C ARG A 508 3.67 -2.38 -0.34
N VAL A 509 3.12 -2.30 0.87
CA VAL A 509 3.91 -2.23 2.12
C VAL A 509 4.45 -3.60 2.47
N ASN A 510 5.62 -3.62 3.11
CA ASN A 510 6.17 -4.83 3.68
C ASN A 510 5.27 -5.43 4.78
N SER A 511 5.16 -6.75 4.79
CA SER A 511 4.35 -7.52 5.75
C SER A 511 4.77 -7.30 7.21
N GLY A 512 6.08 -7.19 7.46
CA GLY A 512 6.64 -6.96 8.79
C GLY A 512 6.26 -5.60 9.39
N THR A 513 6.12 -4.57 8.56
CA THR A 513 5.73 -3.22 9.03
C THR A 513 4.24 -3.16 9.37
N LEU A 514 3.37 -3.82 8.60
CA LEU A 514 1.92 -3.86 8.87
C LEU A 514 1.55 -4.68 10.11
N ALA A 515 2.46 -5.52 10.62
CA ALA A 515 2.28 -6.26 11.87
C ALA A 515 1.97 -5.34 13.07
N VAL A 516 2.50 -4.11 13.07
CA VAL A 516 2.27 -3.11 14.13
C VAL A 516 0.79 -2.73 14.23
N LEU A 517 0.03 -2.84 13.13
CA LEU A 517 -1.40 -2.54 13.10
C LEU A 517 -2.27 -3.65 13.70
N GLN A 518 -1.71 -4.83 13.99
CA GLN A 518 -2.48 -5.97 14.51
C GLN A 518 -3.17 -5.64 15.84
N ARG A 519 -2.52 -4.90 16.75
CA ARG A 519 -3.16 -4.48 18.01
C ARG A 519 -4.26 -3.45 17.80
N LEU A 520 -4.03 -2.50 16.89
CA LEU A 520 -5.02 -1.47 16.59
C LEU A 520 -6.27 -2.07 15.94
N ILE A 521 -6.12 -3.07 15.07
CA ILE A 521 -7.22 -3.69 14.34
C ILE A 521 -7.96 -4.74 15.19
N HIS A 522 -7.23 -5.62 15.88
CA HIS A 522 -7.85 -6.70 16.67
C HIS A 522 -8.34 -6.24 18.03
N ASP A 523 -7.49 -5.54 18.79
CA ASP A 523 -7.75 -5.22 20.20
C ASP A 523 -8.30 -3.82 20.40
N ARG A 524 -8.18 -2.95 19.38
CA ARG A 524 -8.37 -1.49 19.49
C ARG A 524 -7.47 -0.91 20.57
N GLU A 525 -6.19 -1.27 20.51
CA GLU A 525 -5.17 -0.74 21.39
C GLU A 525 -3.88 -0.44 20.63
N LEU A 526 -3.15 0.58 21.08
CA LEU A 526 -1.87 0.96 20.48
C LEU A 526 -0.99 1.67 21.50
N THR A 527 0.30 1.34 21.53
CA THR A 527 1.31 2.06 22.31
C THR A 527 2.19 2.84 21.34
N LEU A 528 2.30 4.16 21.55
CA LEU A 528 3.14 5.04 20.75
C LEU A 528 4.57 5.11 21.30
N PHE A 529 5.51 5.61 20.49
CA PHE A 529 6.93 5.70 20.86
C PHE A 529 7.21 6.72 21.97
N ASP A 530 6.30 7.66 22.19
CA ASP A 530 6.34 8.59 23.32
C ASP A 530 5.80 8.05 24.64
N GLY A 531 5.34 6.80 24.65
CA GLY A 531 4.74 6.15 25.82
C GLY A 531 3.24 6.40 25.93
N THR A 532 2.64 7.19 25.03
CA THR A 532 1.19 7.35 24.94
C THR A 532 0.52 6.02 24.66
N ARG A 533 -0.59 5.74 25.35
CA ARG A 533 -1.36 4.52 25.19
C ARG A 533 -2.79 4.84 24.77
N LEU A 534 -3.21 4.19 23.70
CA LEU A 534 -4.56 4.22 23.17
C LEU A 534 -5.26 2.94 23.58
N LEU A 535 -6.38 3.06 24.30
CA LEU A 535 -7.15 1.94 24.81
C LEU A 535 -8.54 1.91 24.17
N ARG A 536 -9.11 0.72 24.05
CA ARG A 536 -10.50 0.56 23.61
C ARG A 536 -11.44 1.26 24.60
N GLU A 537 -12.51 1.86 24.10
CA GLU A 537 -13.46 2.66 24.89
C GLU A 537 -13.95 1.94 26.16
N ASP A 538 -14.38 0.69 26.06
CA ASP A 538 -14.85 -0.09 27.21
C ASP A 538 -13.76 -0.33 28.26
N ARG A 539 -12.53 -0.63 27.84
CA ARG A 539 -11.37 -0.78 28.74
C ARG A 539 -10.97 0.54 29.38
N TYR A 540 -11.03 1.63 28.62
CA TYR A 540 -10.77 2.96 29.13
C TYR A 540 -11.80 3.35 30.21
N GLN A 541 -13.09 3.09 29.99
CA GLN A 541 -14.12 3.35 31.00
C GLN A 541 -13.95 2.43 32.24
N SER A 542 -13.68 1.13 32.06
CA SER A 542 -13.41 0.24 33.20
C SER A 542 -12.21 0.69 34.02
N LEU A 543 -11.13 1.13 33.36
CA LEU A 543 -9.95 1.67 34.04
C LEU A 543 -10.27 2.94 34.83
N LYS A 544 -11.06 3.84 34.23
CA LYS A 544 -11.53 5.08 34.85
C LYS A 544 -12.36 4.81 36.10
N GLU A 545 -13.25 3.81 36.04
CA GLU A 545 -14.10 3.39 37.16
C GLU A 545 -13.29 2.69 38.27
N GLU A 546 -12.40 1.74 37.93
CA GLU A 546 -11.58 0.99 38.92
C GLU A 546 -10.61 1.93 39.67
N LEU A 547 -10.03 2.92 38.98
CA LEU A 547 -9.08 3.85 39.57
C LEU A 547 -9.71 5.15 40.11
N GLN A 548 -11.00 5.37 39.86
CA GLN A 548 -11.72 6.60 40.21
C GLN A 548 -11.02 7.87 39.69
N LEU A 549 -10.46 7.82 38.48
CA LEU A 549 -9.75 8.94 37.85
C LEU A 549 -10.67 9.74 36.92
N SER A 550 -10.36 11.01 36.73
CA SER A 550 -10.98 11.85 35.71
C SER A 550 -10.28 11.68 34.35
N ASP A 551 -10.96 12.05 33.25
CA ASP A 551 -10.36 12.00 31.91
C ASP A 551 -9.10 12.88 31.81
N LYS A 552 -9.07 14.02 32.53
CA LYS A 552 -7.91 14.91 32.57
C LYS A 552 -6.70 14.23 33.22
N GLU A 553 -6.91 13.47 34.29
CA GLU A 553 -5.83 12.75 34.97
C GLU A 553 -5.30 11.58 34.12
N LEU A 554 -6.18 10.86 33.43
CA LEU A 554 -5.78 9.81 32.49
C LEU A 554 -4.99 10.40 31.30
N GLN A 555 -5.41 11.55 30.78
CA GLN A 555 -4.69 12.27 29.73
C GLN A 555 -3.32 12.79 30.21
N GLN A 556 -3.20 13.27 31.45
CA GLN A 556 -1.92 13.64 32.04
C GLN A 556 -0.97 12.43 32.16
N ARG A 557 -1.52 11.22 32.33
CA ARG A 557 -0.79 9.95 32.27
C ARG A 557 -0.59 9.43 30.84
N SER A 558 -0.91 10.23 29.82
CA SER A 558 -0.82 9.88 28.40
C SER A 558 -1.65 8.65 28.00
N ILE A 559 -2.83 8.48 28.61
CA ILE A 559 -3.77 7.41 28.29
C ILE A 559 -5.00 8.03 27.63
N PHE A 560 -5.34 7.57 26.43
CA PHE A 560 -6.44 8.10 25.63
C PHE A 560 -7.37 6.99 25.16
N PRO A 561 -8.69 7.24 25.08
CA PRO A 561 -9.62 6.29 24.48
C PRO A 561 -9.52 6.34 22.94
N ILE A 562 -9.63 5.18 22.30
CA ILE A 562 -9.93 5.07 20.88
C ILE A 562 -11.43 5.27 20.71
N HIS A 563 -11.80 6.25 19.88
CA HIS A 563 -13.18 6.59 19.66
C HIS A 563 -13.97 5.41 19.05
N SER A 564 -15.15 5.12 19.58
CA SER A 564 -15.97 3.95 19.21
C SER A 564 -16.31 3.87 17.71
N SER A 565 -16.51 5.02 17.06
CA SER A 565 -16.73 5.14 15.61
C SER A 565 -15.49 4.91 14.74
N PHE A 566 -14.27 4.86 15.28
CA PHE A 566 -13.06 4.68 14.47
C PHE A 566 -13.11 3.38 13.65
N ARG A 567 -12.86 3.46 12.34
CA ARG A 567 -12.90 2.30 11.43
C ARG A 567 -11.85 2.40 10.34
N ILE A 568 -11.41 1.24 9.86
CA ILE A 568 -10.40 1.14 8.80
C ILE A 568 -10.99 0.41 7.58
N VAL A 569 -10.84 1.03 6.41
CA VAL A 569 -11.11 0.43 5.10
C VAL A 569 -9.80 0.38 4.31
N ALA A 570 -9.24 -0.81 4.13
CA ALA A 570 -8.02 -1.00 3.34
C ALA A 570 -8.33 -1.22 1.86
N LEU A 571 -7.57 -0.64 0.94
CA LEU A 571 -7.72 -0.81 -0.50
C LEU A 571 -6.48 -1.49 -1.08
N GLY A 572 -6.70 -2.60 -1.81
CA GLY A 572 -5.65 -3.42 -2.39
C GLY A 572 -5.89 -3.79 -3.85
N GLU A 573 -4.81 -4.09 -4.56
CA GLU A 573 -4.86 -4.79 -5.84
C GLU A 573 -4.80 -6.31 -5.60
N PRO A 574 -5.42 -7.13 -6.46
CA PRO A 574 -5.33 -8.57 -6.35
C PRO A 574 -3.87 -9.05 -6.48
N PRO A 575 -3.47 -10.12 -5.78
CA PRO A 575 -2.14 -10.70 -5.94
C PRO A 575 -1.98 -11.26 -7.36
N VAL A 576 -0.75 -11.19 -7.89
CA VAL A 576 -0.43 -11.81 -9.18
C VAL A 576 -0.11 -13.28 -8.95
N ILE A 577 -0.97 -14.17 -9.45
CA ILE A 577 -0.80 -15.62 -9.34
C ILE A 577 0.51 -16.02 -10.04
N GLY A 578 1.36 -16.80 -9.37
CA GLY A 578 2.67 -17.24 -9.88
C GLY A 578 3.83 -16.25 -9.69
N SER A 579 3.62 -15.07 -9.12
CA SER A 579 4.70 -14.11 -8.81
C SER A 579 5.11 -14.16 -7.34
N SER A 580 6.38 -14.46 -7.06
CA SER A 580 6.93 -14.48 -5.70
C SER A 580 7.03 -13.09 -5.05
N THR A 581 7.12 -12.01 -5.85
CA THR A 581 7.33 -10.65 -5.35
C THR A 581 6.06 -9.87 -5.06
N LYS A 582 4.88 -10.34 -5.52
CA LYS A 582 3.58 -9.64 -5.38
C LYS A 582 2.51 -10.40 -4.58
N GLN A 583 2.87 -11.49 -3.92
CA GLN A 583 1.95 -12.19 -3.00
C GLN A 583 1.96 -11.51 -1.61
N TRP A 584 1.11 -10.51 -1.46
CA TRP A 584 0.99 -9.75 -0.20
C TRP A 584 -0.09 -10.30 0.74
N LEU A 585 -1.05 -11.07 0.24
CA LEU A 585 -2.12 -11.71 1.03
C LEU A 585 -1.62 -12.96 1.75
N GLY A 586 -0.79 -12.75 2.78
CA GLY A 586 -0.33 -13.82 3.66
C GLY A 586 -1.34 -14.18 4.76
N PRO A 587 -1.14 -15.31 5.46
CA PRO A 587 -1.98 -15.75 6.58
C PRO A 587 -2.21 -14.68 7.66
N GLU A 588 -1.20 -13.86 7.95
CA GLU A 588 -1.34 -12.75 8.90
C GLU A 588 -2.33 -11.68 8.44
N PHE A 589 -2.25 -11.28 7.17
CA PHE A 589 -3.15 -10.28 6.60
C PHE A 589 -4.59 -10.76 6.54
N LEU A 590 -4.77 -12.05 6.25
CA LEU A 590 -6.09 -12.67 6.24
C LEU A 590 -6.79 -12.57 7.59
N THR A 591 -6.03 -12.53 8.70
CA THR A 591 -6.62 -12.32 10.02
C THR A 591 -7.00 -10.87 10.31
N LEU A 592 -6.50 -9.87 9.57
CA LEU A 592 -6.73 -8.46 9.89
C LEU A 592 -8.13 -7.97 9.45
N PHE A 593 -8.57 -8.33 8.24
CA PHE A 593 -9.74 -7.70 7.60
C PHE A 593 -10.79 -8.71 7.15
N LEU A 594 -12.02 -8.23 6.97
CA LEU A 594 -13.01 -8.89 6.12
C LEU A 594 -12.86 -8.41 4.67
N PHE A 595 -12.76 -9.33 3.73
CA PHE A 595 -12.46 -9.03 2.34
C PHE A 595 -13.71 -8.93 1.47
N HIS A 596 -13.73 -7.93 0.61
CA HIS A 596 -14.72 -7.75 -0.43
C HIS A 596 -14.03 -7.58 -1.78
N ASN A 597 -14.52 -8.27 -2.80
CA ASN A 597 -13.97 -8.17 -4.15
C ASN A 597 -14.76 -7.15 -4.97
N VAL A 598 -14.10 -6.07 -5.37
CA VAL A 598 -14.63 -5.06 -6.29
C VAL A 598 -14.37 -5.52 -7.71
N LYS A 599 -15.37 -6.22 -8.27
CA LYS A 599 -15.34 -6.69 -9.65
C LYS A 599 -15.33 -5.51 -10.62
N SER A 600 -14.74 -5.73 -11.79
CA SER A 600 -14.94 -4.83 -12.93
C SER A 600 -16.43 -4.79 -13.30
N LEU A 601 -16.90 -3.61 -13.68
CA LEU A 601 -18.28 -3.40 -14.08
C LEU A 601 -18.63 -4.27 -15.29
N THR A 602 -19.87 -4.78 -15.32
CA THR A 602 -20.38 -5.49 -16.49
C THR A 602 -20.59 -4.52 -17.65
N ARG A 603 -20.66 -5.02 -18.89
CA ARG A 603 -20.86 -4.18 -20.08
C ARG A 603 -22.08 -3.25 -19.94
N ASN A 604 -23.20 -3.77 -19.42
CA ASN A 604 -24.43 -3.00 -19.23
C ASN A 604 -24.27 -1.92 -18.16
N GLU A 605 -23.57 -2.22 -17.07
CA GLU A 605 -23.30 -1.26 -16.00
C GLU A 605 -22.31 -0.17 -16.45
N GLU A 606 -21.26 -0.51 -17.21
CA GLU A 606 -20.35 0.49 -17.79
C GLU A 606 -21.07 1.40 -18.78
N ILE A 607 -21.96 0.86 -19.63
CA ILE A 607 -22.82 1.66 -20.52
C ILE A 607 -23.67 2.64 -19.70
N GLN A 608 -24.31 2.16 -18.64
CA GLN A 608 -25.14 3.00 -17.77
C GLN A 608 -24.32 4.14 -17.16
N VAL A 609 -23.16 3.82 -16.56
CA VAL A 609 -22.29 4.81 -15.93
C VAL A 609 -21.79 5.84 -16.95
N ILE A 610 -21.35 5.41 -18.13
CA ILE A 610 -20.85 6.33 -19.16
C ILE A 610 -21.96 7.26 -19.66
N LYS A 611 -23.16 6.74 -19.94
CA LYS A 611 -24.29 7.53 -20.45
C LYS A 611 -24.82 8.52 -19.42
N GLU A 612 -24.90 8.12 -18.16
CA GLU A 612 -25.37 9.01 -17.09
C GLU A 612 -24.31 10.07 -16.72
N MET A 613 -23.01 9.76 -16.76
CA MET A 613 -21.95 10.76 -16.53
C MET A 613 -21.72 11.70 -17.71
N ILE A 614 -21.95 11.22 -18.94
CA ILE A 614 -21.59 11.91 -20.18
C ILE A 614 -22.77 11.76 -21.16
N PRO A 615 -23.84 12.55 -20.99
CA PRO A 615 -25.09 12.36 -21.75
C PRO A 615 -24.94 12.58 -23.27
N ASN A 616 -23.93 13.35 -23.70
CA ASN A 616 -23.74 13.75 -25.09
C ASN A 616 -22.83 12.81 -25.91
N VAL A 617 -22.40 11.66 -25.35
CA VAL A 617 -21.48 10.76 -26.05
C VAL A 617 -22.21 9.93 -27.14
N PRO A 618 -21.64 9.77 -28.36
CA PRO A 618 -22.24 8.93 -29.39
C PRO A 618 -22.31 7.44 -28.96
N ASN A 619 -23.50 6.83 -29.07
CA ASN A 619 -23.71 5.42 -28.68
C ASN A 619 -22.77 4.44 -29.40
N ILE A 620 -22.52 4.65 -30.69
CA ILE A 620 -21.65 3.79 -31.52
C ILE A 620 -20.22 3.76 -30.95
N VAL A 621 -19.73 4.90 -30.47
CA VAL A 621 -18.39 5.02 -29.88
C VAL A 621 -18.30 4.20 -28.59
N VAL A 622 -19.30 4.34 -27.71
CA VAL A 622 -19.37 3.59 -26.45
C VAL A 622 -19.43 2.08 -26.72
N GLU A 623 -20.26 1.64 -27.67
CA GLU A 623 -20.39 0.22 -28.00
C GLU A 623 -19.10 -0.39 -28.54
N ARG A 624 -18.40 0.29 -29.45
CA ARG A 624 -17.12 -0.17 -30.02
C ARG A 624 -16.00 -0.20 -28.97
N LEU A 625 -15.91 0.87 -28.17
CA LEU A 625 -14.91 0.98 -27.10
C LEU A 625 -15.09 -0.11 -26.03
N LEU A 626 -16.33 -0.37 -25.62
CA LEU A 626 -16.63 -1.42 -24.65
C LEU A 626 -16.46 -2.82 -25.25
N SER A 627 -16.80 -3.02 -26.52
CA SER A 627 -16.51 -4.27 -27.23
C SER A 627 -15.01 -4.58 -27.20
N LEU A 628 -14.16 -3.60 -27.53
CA LEU A 628 -12.71 -3.76 -27.45
C LEU A 628 -12.26 -4.09 -26.03
N THR A 629 -12.71 -3.31 -25.05
CA THR A 629 -12.23 -3.41 -23.66
C THR A 629 -12.61 -4.74 -23.02
N HIS A 630 -13.85 -5.21 -23.22
CA HIS A 630 -14.29 -6.51 -22.71
C HIS A 630 -13.57 -7.67 -23.40
N LYS A 631 -13.36 -7.60 -24.73
CA LYS A 631 -12.52 -8.58 -25.43
C LYS A 631 -11.12 -8.66 -24.83
N LEU A 632 -10.45 -7.53 -24.61
CA LEU A 632 -9.12 -7.50 -24.01
C LEU A 632 -9.09 -8.06 -22.57
N ARG A 633 -10.15 -7.83 -21.78
CA ARG A 633 -10.26 -8.38 -20.41
C ARG A 633 -10.50 -9.89 -20.38
N GLU A 634 -11.19 -10.43 -21.38
CA GLU A 634 -11.57 -11.85 -21.49
C GLU A 634 -10.55 -12.71 -22.27
N THR A 635 -9.56 -12.07 -22.92
CA THR A 635 -8.56 -12.78 -23.74
C THR A 635 -7.54 -13.53 -22.87
N ASN A 636 -7.16 -14.75 -23.29
CA ASN A 636 -6.14 -15.58 -22.61
C ASN A 636 -4.68 -15.22 -22.98
N ASP A 637 -4.48 -14.29 -23.91
CA ASP A 637 -3.16 -13.79 -24.32
C ASP A 637 -2.64 -12.82 -23.26
N PRO A 638 -1.53 -13.13 -22.57
CA PRO A 638 -0.99 -12.29 -21.50
C PRO A 638 -0.59 -10.90 -22.00
N THR A 639 -0.18 -10.76 -23.27
CA THR A 639 0.18 -9.46 -23.84
C THR A 639 -1.04 -8.58 -24.02
N ALA A 640 -2.14 -9.12 -24.56
CA ALA A 640 -3.42 -8.42 -24.69
C ALA A 640 -4.05 -8.09 -23.33
N GLN A 641 -3.96 -9.02 -22.36
CA GLN A 641 -4.48 -8.80 -21.01
C GLN A 641 -3.73 -7.68 -20.27
N SER A 642 -2.42 -7.53 -20.50
CA SER A 642 -1.65 -6.41 -19.95
C SER A 642 -2.18 -5.06 -20.45
N LEU A 643 -2.62 -4.97 -21.72
CA LEU A 643 -3.19 -3.77 -22.31
C LEU A 643 -4.57 -3.43 -21.72
N ALA A 644 -5.34 -4.44 -21.30
CA ALA A 644 -6.62 -4.22 -20.62
C ALA A 644 -6.47 -3.36 -19.34
N SER A 645 -5.33 -3.45 -18.66
CA SER A 645 -5.04 -2.63 -17.48
C SER A 645 -4.88 -1.13 -17.80
N SER A 646 -4.51 -0.79 -19.04
CA SER A 646 -4.40 0.59 -19.52
C SER A 646 -5.77 1.18 -19.91
N LEU A 647 -6.78 0.34 -20.15
CA LEU A 647 -8.16 0.73 -20.47
C LEU A 647 -9.07 0.54 -19.25
N SER A 648 -8.70 1.20 -18.16
CA SER A 648 -9.52 1.27 -16.94
C SER A 648 -10.81 2.04 -17.20
N THR A 649 -11.85 1.81 -16.39
CA THR A 649 -13.12 2.58 -16.50
C THR A 649 -12.88 4.09 -16.37
N ARG A 650 -11.84 4.52 -15.64
CA ARG A 650 -11.41 5.92 -15.59
C ARG A 650 -10.91 6.42 -16.95
N GLN A 651 -10.06 5.66 -17.65
CA GLN A 651 -9.66 6.03 -19.02
C GLN A 651 -10.84 6.02 -19.98
N LEU A 652 -11.77 5.07 -19.86
CA LEU A 652 -12.96 5.04 -20.71
C LEU A 652 -13.80 6.32 -20.56
N LEU A 653 -14.02 6.77 -19.33
CA LEU A 653 -14.70 8.03 -19.05
C LEU A 653 -13.96 9.23 -19.65
N ARG A 654 -12.62 9.26 -19.55
CA ARG A 654 -11.80 10.32 -20.16
C ARG A 654 -11.91 10.34 -21.68
N ILE A 655 -11.80 9.19 -22.34
CA ILE A 655 -11.97 9.05 -23.79
C ILE A 655 -13.37 9.52 -24.20
N CYS A 656 -14.41 9.09 -23.49
CA CYS A 656 -15.79 9.48 -23.78
C CYS A 656 -16.03 10.99 -23.59
N ARG A 657 -15.46 11.62 -22.54
CA ARG A 657 -15.55 13.08 -22.32
C ARG A 657 -14.90 13.85 -23.46
N ARG A 658 -13.72 13.39 -23.90
CA ARG A 658 -12.99 13.99 -25.01
C ARG A 658 -13.75 13.89 -26.33
N LEU A 659 -14.26 12.71 -26.68
CA LEU A 659 -15.04 12.50 -27.90
C LEU A 659 -16.41 13.18 -27.86
N SER A 660 -16.97 13.43 -26.67
CA SER A 660 -18.20 14.21 -26.51
C SER A 660 -17.99 15.71 -26.79
N GLN A 661 -16.81 16.26 -26.51
CA GLN A 661 -16.48 17.67 -26.81
C GLN A 661 -15.88 17.85 -28.20
N TYR A 662 -15.14 16.85 -28.69
CA TYR A 662 -14.45 16.86 -29.98
C TYR A 662 -14.89 15.64 -30.81
N PRO A 663 -16.09 15.68 -31.43
CA PRO A 663 -16.66 14.54 -32.16
C PRO A 663 -15.90 14.18 -33.45
N ASP A 664 -15.10 15.11 -33.99
CA ASP A 664 -14.28 14.89 -35.19
C ASP A 664 -13.02 14.07 -34.92
N GLU A 665 -12.72 13.75 -33.65
CA GLU A 665 -11.53 12.99 -33.28
C GLU A 665 -11.75 11.48 -33.45
N SER A 666 -10.74 10.78 -33.99
CA SER A 666 -10.86 9.35 -34.24
C SER A 666 -10.73 8.55 -32.93
N LEU A 667 -11.65 7.58 -32.74
CA LEU A 667 -11.61 6.66 -31.62
C LEU A 667 -10.30 5.85 -31.60
N TYR A 668 -9.77 5.50 -32.77
CA TYR A 668 -8.47 4.83 -32.92
C TYR A 668 -7.34 5.64 -32.27
N HIS A 669 -7.30 6.95 -32.51
CA HIS A 669 -6.28 7.83 -31.97
C HIS A 669 -6.40 7.94 -30.44
N ALA A 670 -7.62 8.14 -29.92
CA ALA A 670 -7.86 8.25 -28.48
C ALA A 670 -7.45 6.97 -27.72
N VAL A 671 -7.78 5.79 -28.24
CA VAL A 671 -7.37 4.50 -27.64
C VAL A 671 -5.87 4.27 -27.76
N SER A 672 -5.28 4.57 -28.92
CA SER A 672 -3.84 4.45 -29.14
C SER A 672 -3.03 5.35 -28.18
N LYS A 673 -3.54 6.55 -27.92
CA LYS A 673 -2.97 7.50 -26.95
C LYS A 673 -3.06 6.95 -25.52
N ALA A 674 -4.23 6.47 -25.10
CA ALA A 674 -4.43 5.89 -23.77
C ALA A 674 -3.52 4.69 -23.49
N CYS A 675 -3.30 3.83 -24.50
CA CYS A 675 -2.40 2.67 -24.40
C CYS A 675 -0.92 3.00 -24.62
N LEU A 676 -0.54 4.26 -24.85
CA LEU A 676 0.81 4.66 -25.26
C LEU A 676 1.38 3.77 -26.38
N SER A 677 0.58 3.53 -27.42
CA SER A 677 0.86 2.52 -28.45
C SER A 677 2.22 2.68 -29.14
N ARG A 678 2.78 3.89 -29.13
CA ARG A 678 4.09 4.23 -29.69
C ARG A 678 5.26 3.67 -28.89
N PHE A 679 5.12 3.51 -27.57
CA PHE A 679 6.15 2.93 -26.70
C PHE A 679 5.95 1.42 -26.46
N LEU A 680 4.88 0.83 -27.01
CA LEU A 680 4.65 -0.59 -26.90
C LEU A 680 5.64 -1.39 -27.77
N PRO A 681 6.16 -2.53 -27.28
CA PRO A 681 6.90 -3.48 -28.11
C PRO A 681 6.10 -3.90 -29.34
N ASN A 682 6.79 -4.25 -30.44
CA ASN A 682 6.14 -4.60 -31.71
C ASN A 682 5.06 -5.68 -31.58
N LEU A 683 5.29 -6.69 -30.73
CA LEU A 683 4.31 -7.76 -30.49
C LEU A 683 3.03 -7.21 -29.85
N ALA A 684 3.15 -6.43 -28.78
CA ALA A 684 2.01 -5.83 -28.07
C ALA A 684 1.27 -4.80 -28.95
N ARG A 685 2.01 -4.02 -29.75
CA ARG A 685 1.45 -3.07 -30.70
C ARG A 685 0.64 -3.77 -31.81
N SER A 686 1.17 -4.86 -32.36
CA SER A 686 0.46 -5.69 -33.35
C SER A 686 -0.78 -6.35 -32.74
N ALA A 687 -0.69 -6.84 -31.50
CA ALA A 687 -1.83 -7.39 -30.77
C ALA A 687 -2.93 -6.33 -30.54
N LEU A 688 -2.55 -5.11 -30.14
CA LEU A 688 -3.49 -3.99 -29.98
C LEU A 688 -4.18 -3.66 -31.32
N HIS A 689 -3.41 -3.55 -32.40
CA HIS A 689 -3.94 -3.25 -33.73
C HIS A 689 -4.94 -4.30 -34.23
N LYS A 690 -4.63 -5.59 -34.02
CA LYS A 690 -5.54 -6.69 -34.37
C LYS A 690 -6.87 -6.57 -33.60
N ASN A 691 -6.81 -6.37 -32.29
CA ASN A 691 -8.01 -6.25 -31.45
C ASN A 691 -8.86 -5.01 -31.78
N LEU A 692 -8.23 -3.91 -32.20
CA LEU A 692 -8.90 -2.70 -32.68
C LEU A 692 -9.72 -2.99 -33.95
N MET A 693 -9.08 -3.62 -34.94
CA MET A 693 -9.75 -4.03 -36.19
C MET A 693 -10.91 -4.99 -35.93
N ASP A 694 -10.69 -6.00 -35.09
CA ASP A 694 -11.73 -6.98 -34.71
C ASP A 694 -12.91 -6.35 -33.96
N SER A 695 -12.76 -5.13 -33.45
CA SER A 695 -13.80 -4.37 -32.74
C SER A 695 -14.44 -3.28 -33.62
N GLY A 696 -14.14 -3.25 -34.92
CA GLY A 696 -14.65 -2.26 -35.86
C GLY A 696 -14.09 -0.85 -35.62
N ILE A 697 -12.92 -0.75 -34.99
CA ILE A 697 -12.18 0.51 -34.80
C ILE A 697 -11.08 0.54 -35.85
N GLU A 698 -11.46 0.97 -37.05
CA GLU A 698 -10.57 1.03 -38.20
C GLU A 698 -9.81 2.36 -38.24
N ILE A 699 -8.60 2.29 -38.82
CA ILE A 699 -7.87 3.48 -39.24
C ILE A 699 -8.50 3.89 -40.57
N ASN A 700 -9.22 5.01 -40.59
CA ASN A 700 -9.64 5.58 -41.86
C ASN A 700 -8.38 6.12 -42.58
N PRO A 701 -8.00 5.63 -43.77
CA PRO A 701 -6.83 6.14 -44.49
C PRO A 701 -6.92 7.64 -44.80
N ASP A 702 -8.13 8.20 -44.88
CA ASP A 702 -8.35 9.63 -44.99
C ASP A 702 -8.00 10.40 -43.70
N ASP A 703 -8.11 9.78 -42.52
CA ASP A 703 -7.71 10.42 -41.26
C ASP A 703 -6.18 10.50 -41.13
N VAL A 704 -5.46 9.48 -41.62
CA VAL A 704 -3.98 9.49 -41.68
C VAL A 704 -3.50 10.58 -42.65
N ARG A 705 -4.12 10.70 -43.82
CA ARG A 705 -3.83 11.77 -44.79
C ARG A 705 -4.19 13.15 -44.25
N LYS A 706 -5.36 13.32 -43.62
CA LYS A 706 -5.75 14.58 -42.95
C LYS A 706 -4.83 14.95 -41.79
N LEU A 707 -4.24 13.98 -41.08
CA LEU A 707 -3.24 14.25 -40.04
C LEU A 707 -1.89 14.68 -40.62
N GLU A 708 -1.52 14.20 -41.81
CA GLU A 708 -0.27 14.55 -42.49
C GLU A 708 -0.36 15.85 -43.31
N GLU A 709 -1.56 16.22 -43.78
CA GLU A 709 -1.84 17.43 -44.58
C GLU A 709 -2.42 18.61 -43.77
N LYS A 710 -2.72 18.45 -42.48
CA LYS A 710 -3.20 19.56 -41.65
C LYS A 710 -2.08 20.56 -41.40
N ASP A 711 -2.22 21.78 -41.92
CA ASP A 711 -1.46 22.93 -41.44
C ASP A 711 -1.95 23.28 -40.02
N TYR A 712 -1.18 22.87 -39.02
CA TYR A 712 -1.43 23.24 -37.63
C TYR A 712 -0.98 24.69 -37.42
N SER A 713 -1.88 25.65 -37.65
CA SER A 713 -1.62 27.05 -37.33
C SER A 713 -1.83 27.34 -35.84
N CYS A 714 -0.97 28.19 -35.29
CA CYS A 714 -1.10 28.77 -33.97
C CYS A 714 -1.36 30.27 -34.13
N GLU A 715 -2.55 30.71 -33.75
CA GLU A 715 -2.96 32.11 -33.92
C GLU A 715 -3.55 32.64 -32.62
N ILE A 716 -3.18 33.87 -32.25
CA ILE A 716 -3.79 34.59 -31.13
C ILE A 716 -4.60 35.74 -31.71
N HIS A 717 -5.91 35.57 -31.80
CA HIS A 717 -6.83 36.57 -32.34
C HIS A 717 -7.81 37.02 -31.25
N ASN A 718 -7.94 38.34 -31.05
CA ASN A 718 -8.88 38.95 -30.09
C ASN A 718 -8.77 38.40 -28.64
N GLY A 719 -7.55 38.06 -28.19
CA GLY A 719 -7.34 37.51 -26.85
C GLY A 719 -7.71 36.02 -26.69
N PHE A 720 -8.03 35.32 -27.79
CA PHE A 720 -8.21 33.88 -27.83
C PHE A 720 -7.03 33.23 -28.55
N LEU A 721 -6.43 32.23 -27.90
CA LEU A 721 -5.45 31.36 -28.51
C LEU A 721 -6.17 30.23 -29.24
N ARG A 722 -5.80 30.02 -30.51
CA ARG A 722 -6.19 28.85 -31.30
C ARG A 722 -4.95 28.02 -31.61
N ILE A 723 -5.01 26.73 -31.25
CA ILE A 723 -4.02 25.73 -31.67
C ILE A 723 -4.81 24.64 -32.42
N GLY A 724 -4.65 24.60 -33.75
CA GLY A 724 -5.40 23.67 -34.59
C GLY A 724 -6.92 23.85 -34.46
N SER A 725 -7.61 22.84 -33.93
CA SER A 725 -9.07 22.88 -33.71
C SER A 725 -9.51 23.41 -32.34
N ALA A 726 -8.60 23.47 -31.36
CA ALA A 726 -8.93 23.88 -30.00
C ALA A 726 -8.70 25.40 -29.79
N THR A 727 -9.60 26.03 -29.04
CA THR A 727 -9.53 27.46 -28.72
C THR A 727 -9.70 27.71 -27.22
N MET A 728 -8.94 28.67 -26.67
CA MET A 728 -9.02 29.02 -25.26
C MET A 728 -8.69 30.51 -25.07
N PRO A 729 -9.36 31.24 -24.14
CA PRO A 729 -8.98 32.60 -23.81
C PRO A 729 -7.55 32.64 -23.23
N VAL A 730 -6.77 33.62 -23.66
CA VAL A 730 -5.43 33.90 -23.13
C VAL A 730 -5.57 34.45 -21.72
N TYR A 731 -4.87 33.85 -20.77
CA TYR A 731 -4.93 34.27 -19.38
C TYR A 731 -4.23 35.63 -19.19
N ASN A 732 -4.64 36.40 -18.18
CA ASN A 732 -3.94 37.65 -17.83
C ASN A 732 -3.39 37.54 -16.41
N PRO A 733 -2.10 37.19 -16.24
CA PRO A 733 -1.51 36.97 -14.92
C PRO A 733 -1.13 38.29 -14.25
N SER A 734 -1.29 38.33 -12.93
CA SER A 734 -0.69 39.36 -12.08
C SER A 734 0.84 39.29 -12.12
N GLU A 735 1.41 38.09 -12.12
CA GLU A 735 2.86 37.82 -12.12
C GLU A 735 3.39 37.43 -13.51
N LYS A 736 3.53 38.39 -14.42
CA LYS A 736 4.04 38.13 -15.79
C LYS A 736 5.44 37.49 -15.82
N MET A 737 6.29 37.75 -14.81
CA MET A 737 7.64 37.19 -14.72
C MET A 737 7.66 35.66 -14.59
N LYS A 738 6.57 35.04 -14.14
CA LYS A 738 6.45 33.57 -14.02
C LYS A 738 5.93 32.91 -15.29
N VAL A 739 5.55 33.68 -16.31
CA VAL A 739 5.21 33.14 -17.61
C VAL A 739 6.53 32.82 -18.32
N PRO A 740 6.76 31.56 -18.74
CA PRO A 740 8.00 31.22 -19.44
C PRO A 740 8.10 31.98 -20.77
N ASP A 741 9.33 32.35 -21.15
CA ASP A 741 9.66 32.83 -22.49
C ASP A 741 10.76 31.95 -23.06
N VAL A 742 10.47 31.27 -24.16
CA VAL A 742 11.31 30.21 -24.71
C VAL A 742 11.39 30.33 -26.21
N LEU A 743 12.64 30.38 -26.71
CA LEU A 743 12.93 30.16 -28.12
C LEU A 743 12.43 28.77 -28.52
N PHE A 744 11.39 28.77 -29.35
CA PHE A 744 10.71 27.58 -29.82
C PHE A 744 10.52 27.68 -31.33
N TYR A 745 11.01 26.67 -32.04
CA TYR A 745 10.79 26.55 -33.47
C TYR A 745 9.60 25.62 -33.71
N GLU A 746 8.67 26.09 -34.52
CA GLU A 746 7.42 25.40 -34.78
C GLU A 746 7.69 24.12 -35.56
N ASN A 747 7.29 22.99 -34.96
CA ASN A 747 7.34 21.68 -35.57
C ASN A 747 5.91 21.14 -35.56
N THR A 748 5.43 20.67 -36.71
CA THR A 748 4.10 20.07 -36.89
C THR A 748 3.78 19.02 -35.83
N GLN A 749 4.74 18.16 -35.45
CA GLN A 749 4.53 17.15 -34.42
C GLN A 749 4.38 17.75 -33.02
N HIS A 750 5.14 18.79 -32.69
CA HIS A 750 4.98 19.47 -31.40
C HIS A 750 3.66 20.25 -31.35
N MET A 751 3.22 20.82 -32.48
CA MET A 751 1.93 21.49 -32.59
C MET A 751 0.77 20.52 -32.38
N MET A 752 0.84 19.31 -32.96
CA MET A 752 -0.13 18.24 -32.69
C MET A 752 -0.22 17.90 -31.20
N VAL A 753 0.94 17.73 -30.55
CA VAL A 753 0.98 17.42 -29.11
C VAL A 753 0.41 18.59 -28.28
N MET A 754 0.71 19.84 -28.63
CA MET A 754 0.16 21.01 -27.95
C MET A 754 -1.36 21.17 -28.16
N GLU A 755 -1.89 20.85 -29.35
CA GLU A 755 -3.34 20.79 -29.56
C GLU A 755 -3.97 19.74 -28.64
N ASP A 756 -3.39 18.54 -28.58
CA ASP A 756 -3.88 17.48 -27.71
C ASP A 756 -3.83 17.86 -26.23
N MET A 757 -2.75 18.52 -25.81
CA MET A 757 -2.59 19.06 -24.47
C MET A 757 -3.64 20.14 -24.18
N LEU A 758 -3.95 21.02 -25.14
CA LEU A 758 -4.96 22.05 -24.98
C LEU A 758 -6.36 21.45 -24.77
N LYS A 759 -6.71 20.42 -25.55
CA LYS A 759 -7.99 19.70 -25.41
C LYS A 759 -8.14 19.09 -24.02
N ASP A 760 -7.10 18.41 -23.52
CA ASP A 760 -7.15 17.79 -22.19
C ASP A 760 -7.09 18.82 -21.05
N PHE A 761 -6.36 19.91 -21.24
CA PHE A 761 -6.31 21.03 -20.30
C PHE A 761 -7.69 21.69 -20.13
N LEU A 762 -8.43 21.88 -21.24
CA LEU A 762 -9.81 22.38 -21.24
C LEU A 762 -10.79 21.43 -20.53
N LEU A 763 -10.54 20.12 -20.60
CA LEU A 763 -11.29 19.11 -19.84
C LEU A 763 -10.97 19.11 -18.33
N GLY A 764 -10.01 19.93 -17.90
CA GLY A 764 -9.59 20.03 -16.51
C GLY A 764 -8.62 18.93 -16.06
N GLU A 765 -8.03 18.18 -17.00
CA GLU A 765 -7.13 17.08 -16.69
C GLU A 765 -5.71 17.59 -16.33
N HIS A 766 -5.03 16.83 -15.47
CA HIS A 766 -3.59 16.99 -15.25
C HIS A 766 -2.83 16.28 -16.38
N LEU A 767 -1.72 16.85 -16.84
CA LEU A 767 -1.00 16.38 -18.03
C LEU A 767 0.27 15.62 -17.64
N LEU A 768 0.59 14.56 -18.37
CA LEU A 768 1.83 13.79 -18.25
C LEU A 768 2.49 13.65 -19.63
N LEU A 769 3.67 14.22 -19.81
CA LEU A 769 4.44 14.07 -21.04
C LEU A 769 5.54 13.03 -20.82
N ILE A 770 5.54 12.02 -21.69
CA ILE A 770 6.47 10.88 -21.63
C ILE A 770 7.26 10.83 -22.93
N GLY A 771 8.57 10.67 -22.82
CA GLY A 771 9.45 10.59 -23.99
C GLY A 771 10.91 10.43 -23.61
N ASN A 772 11.75 10.18 -24.60
CA ASN A 772 13.20 10.07 -24.40
C ASN A 772 13.80 11.40 -23.90
N GLN A 773 15.01 11.33 -23.34
CA GLN A 773 15.72 12.54 -22.91
C GLN A 773 16.11 13.38 -24.14
N GLY A 774 15.95 14.70 -24.05
CA GLY A 774 16.37 15.61 -25.12
C GLY A 774 15.42 15.75 -26.32
N VAL A 775 14.22 15.15 -26.28
CA VAL A 775 13.20 15.28 -27.34
C VAL A 775 12.46 16.63 -27.35
N GLY A 776 12.62 17.45 -26.29
CA GLY A 776 11.99 18.78 -26.21
C GLY A 776 10.80 18.90 -25.27
N LYS A 777 10.52 17.90 -24.40
CA LYS A 777 9.44 17.92 -23.38
C LYS A 777 9.31 19.27 -22.65
N ASN A 778 10.41 19.75 -22.05
CA ASN A 778 10.48 21.05 -21.36
C ASN A 778 10.12 22.22 -22.29
N LYS A 779 10.62 22.22 -23.53
CA LYS A 779 10.37 23.28 -24.51
C LYS A 779 8.90 23.34 -24.94
N ILE A 780 8.26 22.19 -25.10
CA ILE A 780 6.83 22.09 -25.45
C ILE A 780 5.97 22.66 -24.32
N VAL A 781 6.21 22.26 -23.08
CA VAL A 781 5.45 22.78 -21.92
C VAL A 781 5.65 24.28 -21.77
N ASP A 782 6.89 24.77 -21.88
CA ASP A 782 7.18 26.18 -21.72
C ASP A 782 6.50 27.01 -22.82
N ARG A 783 6.58 26.55 -24.08
CA ARG A 783 5.89 27.20 -25.19
C ARG A 783 4.37 27.17 -25.00
N PHE A 784 3.81 26.04 -24.58
CA PHE A 784 2.38 25.91 -24.29
C PHE A 784 1.94 26.94 -23.24
N LEU A 785 2.65 27.04 -22.13
CA LEU A 785 2.33 27.99 -21.04
C LEU A 785 2.53 29.46 -21.45
N HIS A 786 3.55 29.74 -22.27
CA HIS A 786 3.76 31.04 -22.88
C HIS A 786 2.57 31.46 -23.75
N LEU A 787 2.07 30.56 -24.61
CA LEU A 787 0.93 30.82 -25.48
C LEU A 787 -0.37 31.03 -24.69
N LEU A 788 -0.58 30.28 -23.61
CA LEU A 788 -1.72 30.48 -22.71
C LEU A 788 -1.57 31.71 -21.81
N ASN A 789 -0.38 32.32 -21.76
CA ASN A 789 0.02 33.37 -20.84
C ASN A 789 -0.27 33.01 -19.37
N ARG A 790 0.00 31.75 -19.00
CA ARG A 790 -0.24 31.20 -17.65
C ARG A 790 1.06 31.16 -16.84
N PRO A 791 1.04 31.59 -15.56
CA PRO A 791 2.22 31.56 -14.70
C PRO A 791 2.51 30.11 -14.28
N ARG A 792 3.81 29.77 -14.20
CA ARG A 792 4.25 28.45 -13.77
C ARG A 792 5.06 28.48 -12.48
N GLU A 793 4.93 27.43 -11.70
CA GLU A 793 5.87 27.05 -10.65
C GLU A 793 6.62 25.81 -11.13
N TYR A 794 7.95 25.80 -11.00
CA TYR A 794 8.79 24.70 -11.49
C TYR A 794 9.41 23.93 -10.33
N LEU A 795 9.37 22.61 -10.41
CA LEU A 795 9.95 21.70 -9.42
C LEU A 795 10.63 20.53 -10.11
N GLN A 796 11.92 20.33 -9.86
CA GLN A 796 12.65 19.17 -10.36
C GLN A 796 12.82 18.14 -9.24
N LEU A 797 12.44 16.89 -9.50
CA LEU A 797 12.58 15.80 -8.55
C LEU A 797 13.88 15.01 -8.78
N HIS A 798 14.41 14.45 -7.71
CA HIS A 798 15.63 13.65 -7.69
C HIS A 798 15.49 12.53 -6.67
N ARG A 799 16.48 11.63 -6.62
CA ARG A 799 16.47 10.45 -5.74
C ARG A 799 16.45 10.80 -4.25
N ASP A 800 17.02 11.95 -3.89
CA ASP A 800 17.05 12.43 -2.49
C ASP A 800 15.89 13.40 -2.15
N THR A 801 14.92 13.59 -3.04
CA THR A 801 13.79 14.47 -2.75
C THR A 801 12.97 13.88 -1.61
N THR A 802 12.69 14.69 -0.59
CA THR A 802 11.88 14.32 0.57
C THR A 802 10.51 14.98 0.51
N VAL A 803 9.53 14.40 1.22
CA VAL A 803 8.19 15.00 1.39
C VAL A 803 8.26 16.41 1.99
N GLN A 804 9.21 16.64 2.91
CA GLN A 804 9.43 17.96 3.49
C GLN A 804 9.88 18.95 2.42
N SER A 805 10.86 18.61 1.59
CA SER A 805 11.32 19.49 0.50
C SER A 805 10.25 19.78 -0.57
N LEU A 806 9.30 18.84 -0.75
CA LEU A 806 8.15 19.03 -1.63
C LEU A 806 7.15 20.05 -1.07
N THR A 807 7.09 20.23 0.24
CA THR A 807 6.05 21.03 0.93
C THR A 807 6.56 22.35 1.46
N LEU A 808 7.79 22.38 1.98
CA LEU A 808 8.42 23.52 2.60
C LEU A 808 9.84 23.72 2.06
N GLN A 809 10.26 24.97 1.95
CA GLN A 809 11.63 25.36 1.64
C GLN A 809 12.23 26.07 2.85
N PRO A 810 13.37 25.58 3.40
CA PRO A 810 14.08 26.31 4.44
C PRO A 810 14.72 27.57 3.83
N SER A 811 14.48 28.71 4.47
CA SER A 811 15.11 30.00 4.17
C SER A 811 15.77 30.51 5.44
N VAL A 812 16.86 31.27 5.32
CA VAL A 812 17.49 31.91 6.49
C VAL A 812 17.14 33.38 6.48
N LYS A 813 16.43 33.86 7.51
CA LYS A 813 16.10 35.28 7.72
C LYS A 813 16.65 35.69 9.08
N ASP A 814 17.45 36.75 9.10
CA ASP A 814 18.06 37.31 10.32
C ASP A 814 18.81 36.27 11.17
N GLY A 815 19.46 35.30 10.52
CA GLY A 815 20.19 34.22 11.20
C GLY A 815 19.33 33.06 11.71
N HIS A 816 18.00 33.10 11.49
CA HIS A 816 17.06 32.05 11.85
C HIS A 816 16.55 31.30 10.62
N ILE A 817 16.41 29.98 10.73
CA ILE A 817 15.80 29.15 9.67
C ILE A 817 14.28 29.34 9.72
N THR A 818 13.72 30.03 8.74
CA THR A 818 12.29 30.18 8.50
C THR A 818 11.85 29.27 7.36
N TYR A 819 10.80 28.49 7.54
CA TYR A 819 10.25 27.64 6.48
C TYR A 819 9.23 28.42 5.64
N GLU A 820 9.47 28.50 4.34
CA GLU A 820 8.56 29.09 3.37
C GLU A 820 7.81 28.01 2.58
N ASP A 821 6.69 28.40 1.97
CA ASP A 821 5.93 27.53 1.08
C ASP A 821 6.77 27.13 -0.14
N SER A 822 6.80 25.84 -0.44
CA SER A 822 7.44 25.32 -1.65
C SER A 822 6.70 25.76 -2.93
N PRO A 823 7.31 25.58 -4.13
CA PRO A 823 6.65 25.83 -5.41
C PRO A 823 5.32 25.09 -5.56
N LEU A 824 5.21 23.86 -5.02
CA LEU A 824 3.96 23.10 -5.00
C LEU A 824 2.87 23.83 -4.22
N VAL A 825 3.17 24.26 -2.98
CA VAL A 825 2.18 24.91 -2.12
C VAL A 825 1.79 26.28 -2.69
N LYS A 826 2.75 27.03 -3.25
CA LYS A 826 2.51 28.29 -3.95
C LYS A 826 1.59 28.10 -5.16
N ALA A 827 1.85 27.08 -5.98
CA ALA A 827 1.01 26.78 -7.14
C ALA A 827 -0.44 26.47 -6.76
N VAL A 828 -0.61 25.67 -5.71
CA VAL A 828 -1.93 25.30 -5.18
C VAL A 828 -2.70 26.52 -4.66
N LYS A 829 -2.03 27.43 -3.95
CA LYS A 829 -2.65 28.65 -3.40
C LYS A 829 -3.02 29.68 -4.45
N LEU A 830 -2.12 29.90 -5.41
CA LEU A 830 -2.25 30.97 -6.42
C LEU A 830 -2.95 30.51 -7.70
N GLY A 831 -3.22 29.21 -7.85
CA GLY A 831 -3.78 28.65 -9.09
C GLY A 831 -2.78 28.65 -10.25
N HIS A 832 -1.48 28.66 -9.95
CA HIS A 832 -0.44 28.55 -10.97
C HIS A 832 -0.33 27.12 -11.48
N ILE A 833 0.27 26.95 -12.66
CA ILE A 833 0.53 25.62 -13.22
C ILE A 833 1.82 25.09 -12.61
N LEU A 834 1.76 23.94 -11.94
CA LEU A 834 2.95 23.27 -11.41
C LEU A 834 3.56 22.37 -12.49
N VAL A 835 4.79 22.65 -12.87
CA VAL A 835 5.59 21.81 -13.77
C VAL A 835 6.56 20.97 -12.93
N ILE A 836 6.40 19.65 -13.00
CA ILE A 836 7.27 18.69 -12.31
C ILE A 836 8.17 18.00 -13.33
N ASP A 837 9.48 18.17 -13.21
CA ASP A 837 10.48 17.49 -14.05
C ASP A 837 11.14 16.31 -13.32
N GLU A 838 11.58 15.31 -14.10
CA GLU A 838 12.27 14.10 -13.65
C GLU A 838 11.51 13.28 -12.59
N ALA A 839 10.17 13.23 -12.68
CA ALA A 839 9.34 12.55 -11.69
C ALA A 839 9.60 11.04 -11.56
N ASP A 840 10.17 10.42 -12.61
CA ASP A 840 10.61 9.02 -12.61
C ASP A 840 11.80 8.75 -11.68
N LYS A 841 12.57 9.77 -11.30
CA LYS A 841 13.71 9.64 -10.38
C LYS A 841 13.32 9.79 -8.91
N ALA A 842 12.10 10.25 -8.63
CA ALA A 842 11.64 10.52 -7.28
C ALA A 842 11.43 9.19 -6.51
N PRO A 843 11.72 9.18 -5.19
CA PRO A 843 11.33 8.08 -4.30
C PRO A 843 9.83 7.74 -4.35
N THR A 844 9.50 6.49 -4.01
CA THR A 844 8.12 5.98 -4.06
C THR A 844 7.17 6.69 -3.11
N ASN A 845 7.65 7.15 -1.95
CA ASN A 845 6.88 7.93 -1.00
C ASN A 845 6.47 9.31 -1.56
N VAL A 846 7.37 9.99 -2.28
CA VAL A 846 7.09 11.29 -2.92
C VAL A 846 6.04 11.13 -4.02
N THR A 847 6.17 10.12 -4.87
CA THR A 847 5.21 9.88 -5.96
C THR A 847 3.82 9.48 -5.44
N CYS A 848 3.75 8.71 -4.34
CA CYS A 848 2.48 8.37 -3.69
C CYS A 848 1.78 9.58 -3.07
N ILE A 849 2.51 10.56 -2.56
CA ILE A 849 1.88 11.77 -2.02
C ILE A 849 1.33 12.65 -3.15
N LEU A 850 2.07 12.80 -4.25
CA LEU A 850 1.57 13.47 -5.46
C LEU A 850 0.30 12.78 -6.00
N LYS A 851 0.23 11.45 -5.95
CA LYS A 851 -0.98 10.69 -6.28
C LYS A 851 -2.19 11.18 -5.49
N THR A 852 -2.04 11.31 -4.17
CA THR A 852 -3.11 11.73 -3.25
C THR A 852 -3.65 13.09 -3.65
N LEU A 853 -2.75 14.04 -3.92
CA LEU A 853 -3.11 15.39 -4.30
C LEU A 853 -3.94 15.41 -5.59
N VAL A 854 -3.55 14.63 -6.61
CA VAL A 854 -4.23 14.60 -7.90
C VAL A 854 -5.54 13.82 -7.86
N GLU A 855 -5.56 12.67 -7.19
CA GLU A 855 -6.72 11.77 -7.18
C GLU A 855 -7.80 12.20 -6.19
N SER A 856 -7.39 12.66 -5.00
CA SER A 856 -8.32 13.02 -3.93
C SER A 856 -8.48 14.52 -3.75
N GLY A 857 -7.58 15.34 -4.31
CA GLY A 857 -7.56 16.77 -4.03
C GLY A 857 -7.14 17.07 -2.59
N GLU A 858 -6.48 16.13 -1.91
CA GLU A 858 -6.08 16.27 -0.51
C GLU A 858 -4.61 15.90 -0.31
N MET A 859 -3.93 16.62 0.58
CA MET A 859 -2.54 16.33 0.93
C MET A 859 -2.21 16.93 2.30
N ILE A 860 -1.49 16.19 3.14
CA ILE A 860 -0.98 16.69 4.42
C ILE A 860 0.44 17.22 4.20
N LEU A 861 0.70 18.44 4.68
CA LEU A 861 1.99 19.11 4.60
C LEU A 861 2.86 18.76 5.82
N SER A 862 4.17 18.91 5.67
CA SER A 862 5.13 18.56 6.74
C SER A 862 5.07 19.48 7.97
N ASP A 863 4.46 20.66 7.88
CA ASP A 863 4.16 21.53 9.03
C ASP A 863 2.82 21.20 9.71
N GLY A 864 2.04 20.26 9.17
CA GLY A 864 0.71 19.89 9.69
C GLY A 864 -0.45 20.61 9.00
N ARG A 865 -0.20 21.55 8.09
CA ARG A 865 -1.26 22.12 7.24
C ARG A 865 -1.82 21.07 6.28
N ARG A 866 -3.05 21.24 5.80
CA ARG A 866 -3.69 20.31 4.85
C ARG A 866 -4.19 21.02 3.61
N LEU A 867 -3.87 20.51 2.44
CA LEU A 867 -4.46 20.90 1.16
C LEU A 867 -5.80 20.18 1.01
N VAL A 868 -6.85 20.89 0.58
CA VAL A 868 -8.19 20.32 0.35
C VAL A 868 -8.83 20.96 -0.88
N ALA A 869 -9.36 20.15 -1.79
CA ALA A 869 -10.01 20.64 -3.01
C ALA A 869 -11.41 21.25 -2.76
N ASN A 870 -12.19 20.68 -1.85
CA ASN A 870 -13.56 21.13 -1.60
C ASN A 870 -13.64 22.01 -0.33
N PRO A 871 -14.07 23.28 -0.43
CA PRO A 871 -14.27 24.16 0.72
C PRO A 871 -15.24 23.58 1.77
N ALA A 872 -16.18 22.72 1.36
CA ALA A 872 -17.12 22.07 2.29
C ALA A 872 -16.44 21.10 3.28
N ASN A 873 -15.20 20.68 3.01
CA ASN A 873 -14.42 19.82 3.92
C ASN A 873 -13.58 20.63 4.94
N VAL A 874 -13.73 21.96 4.99
CA VAL A 874 -12.97 22.85 5.89
C VAL A 874 -13.51 22.85 7.32
N ASP A 875 -14.76 22.40 7.55
CA ASP A 875 -15.50 22.52 8.82
C ASP A 875 -14.64 22.33 10.09
N GLY A 876 -14.29 23.47 10.71
CA GLY A 876 -13.66 23.56 12.04
C GLY A 876 -12.15 23.26 12.12
N ARG A 877 -11.45 23.03 10.99
CA ARG A 877 -10.02 22.71 11.00
C ARG A 877 -9.16 23.95 10.85
N GLU A 878 -8.40 24.29 11.88
CA GLU A 878 -7.28 25.23 11.75
C GLU A 878 -6.25 24.65 10.75
N ASN A 879 -5.51 25.51 10.03
CA ASN A 879 -4.42 25.10 9.12
C ASN A 879 -4.81 24.39 7.80
N VAL A 880 -5.96 24.71 7.20
CA VAL A 880 -6.36 24.20 5.86
C VAL A 880 -6.07 25.21 4.75
N ILE A 881 -5.58 24.72 3.62
CA ILE A 881 -5.36 25.47 2.37
C ILE A 881 -6.31 24.90 1.31
N VAL A 882 -7.21 25.73 0.81
CA VAL A 882 -8.11 25.35 -0.28
C VAL A 882 -7.34 25.38 -1.60
N ILE A 883 -7.45 24.30 -2.40
CA ILE A 883 -6.83 24.23 -3.71
C ILE A 883 -7.57 25.18 -4.66
N HIS A 884 -6.82 26.06 -5.33
CA HIS A 884 -7.39 26.97 -6.31
C HIS A 884 -7.98 26.19 -7.51
N PRO A 885 -9.18 26.52 -8.03
CA PRO A 885 -9.83 25.77 -9.10
C PRO A 885 -9.03 25.71 -10.41
N ASP A 886 -8.24 26.75 -10.70
CA ASP A 886 -7.34 26.81 -11.87
C ASP A 886 -6.03 26.02 -11.70
N PHE A 887 -5.74 25.49 -10.50
CA PHE A 887 -4.52 24.72 -10.27
C PHE A 887 -4.48 23.50 -11.19
N ARG A 888 -3.39 23.38 -11.95
CA ARG A 888 -3.12 22.24 -12.83
C ARG A 888 -1.67 21.80 -12.65
N MET A 889 -1.44 20.53 -12.96
CA MET A 889 -0.12 19.92 -12.84
C MET A 889 0.29 19.31 -14.17
N VAL A 890 1.51 19.59 -14.59
CA VAL A 890 2.14 19.06 -15.79
C VAL A 890 3.38 18.30 -15.36
N VAL A 891 3.36 16.99 -15.52
CA VAL A 891 4.46 16.10 -15.12
C VAL A 891 5.25 15.68 -16.34
N LEU A 892 6.57 15.68 -16.22
CA LEU A 892 7.50 15.24 -17.25
C LEU A 892 8.23 13.99 -16.74
N ALA A 893 8.18 12.94 -17.54
CA ALA A 893 8.82 11.66 -17.20
C ALA A 893 9.52 11.06 -18.42
N ASN A 894 10.50 10.20 -18.15
CA ASN A 894 11.15 9.40 -19.19
C ASN A 894 10.29 8.19 -19.59
N ARG A 895 10.61 7.59 -20.74
CA ARG A 895 9.89 6.40 -21.22
C ARG A 895 10.02 5.22 -20.23
N PRO A 896 8.95 4.44 -20.01
CA PRO A 896 9.06 3.16 -19.32
C PRO A 896 9.74 2.12 -20.23
N GLY A 897 10.76 1.40 -19.74
CA GLY A 897 11.41 0.29 -20.47
C GLY A 897 12.94 0.31 -20.51
N PHE A 898 13.55 -0.85 -20.77
CA PHE A 898 15.01 -1.04 -20.72
C PHE A 898 15.77 -0.26 -21.82
N PRO A 899 16.94 0.35 -21.52
CA PRO A 899 17.55 0.49 -20.19
C PRO A 899 16.82 1.57 -19.37
N PHE A 900 16.19 1.15 -18.26
CA PHE A 900 15.46 2.03 -17.35
C PHE A 900 16.24 2.17 -16.04
N LEU A 901 16.54 3.41 -15.63
CA LEU A 901 17.28 3.71 -14.39
C LEU A 901 16.41 4.37 -13.30
N GLY A 902 15.08 4.42 -13.50
CA GLY A 902 14.10 5.09 -12.62
C GLY A 902 13.05 4.15 -12.01
N ASN A 903 12.07 4.72 -11.32
CA ASN A 903 10.86 4.04 -10.83
C ASN A 903 9.78 4.02 -11.90
N ASP A 904 8.96 2.95 -11.98
CA ASP A 904 7.85 2.85 -12.94
C ASP A 904 6.69 3.80 -12.57
N PHE A 905 6.91 5.08 -12.84
CA PHE A 905 5.96 6.16 -12.58
C PHE A 905 4.68 5.94 -13.40
N PHE A 906 4.80 5.52 -14.67
CA PHE A 906 3.65 5.29 -15.54
C PHE A 906 2.78 4.13 -15.04
N GLY A 907 3.37 2.98 -14.70
CA GLY A 907 2.62 1.85 -14.15
C GLY A 907 1.87 2.19 -12.85
N THR A 908 2.36 3.18 -12.09
CA THR A 908 1.77 3.57 -10.80
C THR A 908 0.74 4.69 -10.91
N LEU A 909 1.01 5.71 -11.75
CA LEU A 909 0.29 6.97 -11.80
C LEU A 909 -0.26 7.34 -13.18
N GLY A 910 0.11 6.62 -14.24
CA GLY A 910 -0.28 6.92 -15.62
C GLY A 910 -1.80 6.99 -15.82
N ASP A 911 -2.56 6.15 -15.11
CA ASP A 911 -4.03 6.14 -15.17
C ASP A 911 -4.68 7.42 -14.59
N ILE A 912 -3.93 8.23 -13.85
CA ILE A 912 -4.45 9.45 -13.20
C ILE A 912 -4.23 10.67 -14.09
N PHE A 913 -3.18 10.68 -14.92
CA PHE A 913 -2.84 11.81 -15.81
C PHE A 913 -3.32 11.57 -17.24
N SER A 914 -3.60 12.64 -17.99
CA SER A 914 -3.69 12.53 -19.45
C SER A 914 -2.28 12.40 -20.03
N CYS A 915 -2.00 11.27 -20.66
CA CYS A 915 -0.67 10.93 -21.13
C CYS A 915 -0.45 11.40 -22.58
N HIS A 916 0.70 12.04 -22.81
CA HIS A 916 1.13 12.53 -24.12
C HIS A 916 2.53 11.98 -24.43
N ALA A 917 2.62 11.15 -25.47
CA ALA A 917 3.89 10.64 -25.95
C ALA A 917 4.61 11.70 -26.80
N VAL A 918 5.86 12.00 -26.45
CA VAL A 918 6.74 12.91 -27.18
C VAL A 918 7.91 12.10 -27.75
N ASP A 919 7.91 12.00 -29.07
CA ASP A 919 8.94 11.28 -29.84
C ASP A 919 10.00 12.23 -30.38
N ASN A 920 11.10 11.67 -30.89
CA ASN A 920 12.02 12.44 -31.69
C ASN A 920 11.31 12.99 -32.95
N PRO A 921 11.67 14.19 -33.42
CA PRO A 921 11.12 14.73 -34.66
C PRO A 921 11.30 13.76 -35.85
N LYS A 922 10.29 13.66 -36.72
CA LYS A 922 10.38 12.94 -38.01
C LYS A 922 11.52 13.56 -38.83
N PRO A 923 12.21 12.81 -39.73
CA PRO A 923 13.36 13.32 -40.47
C PRO A 923 13.14 14.66 -41.19
N GLN A 924 11.96 14.84 -41.79
CA GLN A 924 11.59 16.09 -42.47
C GLN A 924 11.44 17.26 -41.48
N SER A 925 10.76 17.03 -40.35
CA SER A 925 10.59 18.02 -39.29
C SER A 925 11.90 18.34 -38.55
N GLU A 926 12.75 17.32 -38.31
CA GLU A 926 14.08 17.50 -37.73
C GLU A 926 14.94 18.37 -38.65
N LEU A 927 14.96 18.08 -39.96
CA LEU A 927 15.67 18.88 -40.96
C LEU A 927 15.18 20.33 -40.99
N ALA A 928 13.86 20.56 -41.03
CA ALA A 928 13.28 21.90 -41.03
C ALA A 928 13.68 22.70 -39.77
N MET A 929 13.67 22.04 -38.61
CA MET A 929 14.11 22.65 -37.36
C MET A 929 15.62 22.95 -37.37
N LEU A 930 16.45 22.03 -37.87
CA LEU A 930 17.91 22.23 -37.95
C LEU A 930 18.30 23.37 -38.89
N ARG A 931 17.59 23.56 -40.02
CA ARG A 931 17.77 24.70 -40.92
C ARG A 931 17.56 26.05 -40.21
N GLN A 932 16.64 26.11 -39.25
CA GLN A 932 16.40 27.32 -38.46
C GLN A 932 17.48 27.57 -37.41
N TYR A 933 18.12 26.51 -36.89
CA TYR A 933 19.27 26.62 -35.96
C TYR A 933 20.59 26.95 -36.67
N GLY A 934 20.76 26.50 -37.92
CA GLY A 934 21.97 26.69 -38.71
C GLY A 934 21.65 27.00 -40.17
N PRO A 935 21.22 28.24 -40.49
CA PRO A 935 20.83 28.64 -41.85
C PRO A 935 21.99 28.59 -42.84
N ASP A 936 23.24 28.76 -42.39
CA ASP A 936 24.43 28.77 -43.25
C ASP A 936 25.07 27.38 -43.38
N VAL A 937 24.53 26.36 -42.70
CA VAL A 937 25.03 24.98 -42.77
C VAL A 937 24.47 24.30 -44.02
N PRO A 938 25.32 23.71 -44.89
CA PRO A 938 24.86 23.05 -46.12
C PRO A 938 23.82 21.96 -45.85
N GLU A 939 22.71 22.00 -46.59
CA GLU A 939 21.60 21.06 -46.46
C GLU A 939 22.01 19.57 -46.58
N PRO A 940 22.95 19.17 -47.47
CA PRO A 940 23.42 17.79 -47.52
C PRO A 940 24.05 17.31 -46.20
N ILE A 941 24.72 18.20 -45.46
CA ILE A 941 25.31 17.88 -44.16
C ILE A 941 24.20 17.66 -43.12
N LEU A 942 23.18 18.52 -43.11
CA LEU A 942 22.02 18.36 -42.23
C LEU A 942 21.29 17.05 -42.49
N GLN A 943 21.12 16.67 -43.76
CA GLN A 943 20.48 15.42 -44.15
C GLN A 943 21.28 14.20 -43.68
N LYS A 944 22.62 14.19 -43.85
CA LYS A 944 23.51 13.14 -43.34
C LYS A 944 23.39 12.98 -41.81
N LEU A 945 23.33 14.09 -41.07
CA LEU A 945 23.18 14.06 -39.61
C LEU A 945 21.83 13.47 -39.20
N VAL A 946 20.74 13.87 -39.84
CA VAL A 946 19.38 13.37 -39.54
C VAL A 946 19.27 11.86 -39.81
N THR A 947 19.79 11.37 -40.94
CA THR A 947 19.72 9.94 -41.27
C THR A 947 20.61 9.10 -40.35
N ALA A 948 21.83 9.57 -40.06
CA ALA A 948 22.75 8.86 -39.17
C ALA A 948 22.22 8.76 -37.74
N PHE A 949 21.80 9.87 -37.14
CA PHE A 949 21.24 9.87 -35.79
C PHE A 949 19.88 9.15 -35.72
N GLY A 950 19.11 9.15 -36.82
CA GLY A 950 17.90 8.33 -36.95
C GLY A 950 18.19 6.83 -36.85
N GLU A 951 19.21 6.33 -37.54
CA GLU A 951 19.63 4.92 -37.46
C GLU A 951 20.15 4.57 -36.06
N LEU A 952 20.96 5.44 -35.45
CA LEU A 952 21.46 5.24 -34.09
C LEU A 952 20.32 5.14 -33.05
N ARG A 953 19.29 5.99 -33.16
CA ARG A 953 18.11 5.92 -32.29
C ARG A 953 17.36 4.61 -32.45
N ASN A 954 17.19 4.12 -33.70
CA ASN A 954 16.56 2.83 -33.97
C ASN A 954 17.35 1.66 -33.35
N LEU A 955 18.68 1.71 -33.41
CA LEU A 955 19.54 0.71 -32.74
C LEU A 955 19.39 0.75 -31.21
N ALA A 956 19.19 1.94 -30.63
CA ALA A 956 18.93 2.09 -29.20
C ALA A 956 17.55 1.52 -28.82
N ASP A 957 16.53 1.73 -29.65
CA ASP A 957 15.19 1.18 -29.44
C ASP A 957 15.15 -0.35 -29.56
N GLN A 958 16.07 -0.93 -30.33
CA GLN A 958 16.29 -2.39 -30.42
C GLN A 958 17.14 -2.95 -29.28
N GLY A 959 17.73 -2.09 -28.44
CA GLY A 959 18.62 -2.50 -27.34
C GLY A 959 20.02 -2.94 -27.79
N VAL A 960 20.42 -2.63 -29.04
CA VAL A 960 21.78 -2.91 -29.54
C VAL A 960 22.79 -1.95 -28.94
N ILE A 961 22.39 -0.68 -28.77
CA ILE A 961 23.16 0.33 -28.05
C ILE A 961 22.38 0.79 -26.81
N ASN A 962 23.10 1.11 -25.74
CA ASN A 962 22.48 1.52 -24.48
C ASN A 962 22.09 3.00 -24.47
N TYR A 963 22.77 3.84 -25.24
CA TYR A 963 22.60 5.29 -25.23
C TYR A 963 21.75 5.78 -26.41
N PRO A 964 20.57 6.37 -26.16
CA PRO A 964 19.75 6.96 -27.22
C PRO A 964 20.24 8.38 -27.55
N TYR A 965 20.95 8.55 -28.66
CA TYR A 965 21.41 9.87 -29.11
C TYR A 965 20.24 10.81 -29.44
N SER A 966 20.20 11.94 -28.74
CA SER A 966 19.10 12.89 -28.71
C SER A 966 19.18 13.94 -29.83
N THR A 967 18.04 14.52 -30.21
CA THR A 967 18.00 15.67 -31.12
C THR A 967 18.76 16.88 -30.56
N ARG A 968 18.87 17.03 -29.24
CA ARG A 968 19.68 18.07 -28.59
C ARG A 968 21.15 18.03 -29.01
N GLU A 969 21.72 16.84 -29.17
CA GLU A 969 23.12 16.67 -29.59
C GLU A 969 23.31 17.09 -31.05
N VAL A 970 22.37 16.72 -31.92
CA VAL A 970 22.38 17.15 -33.33
C VAL A 970 22.26 18.68 -33.45
N VAL A 971 21.37 19.30 -32.67
CA VAL A 971 21.25 20.76 -32.61
C VAL A 971 22.55 21.43 -32.16
N ASN A 972 23.26 20.84 -31.19
CA ASN A 972 24.55 21.37 -30.74
C ASN A 972 25.63 21.26 -31.83
N ILE A 973 25.67 20.15 -32.59
CA ILE A 973 26.56 19.98 -33.75
C ILE A 973 26.26 21.06 -34.80
N VAL A 974 25.00 21.27 -35.14
CA VAL A 974 24.60 22.27 -36.14
C VAL A 974 24.91 23.70 -35.69
N LYS A 975 24.66 24.03 -34.42
CA LYS A 975 25.06 25.33 -33.85
C LYS A 975 26.57 25.55 -33.89
N HIS A 976 27.35 24.50 -33.68
CA HIS A 976 28.81 24.56 -33.79
C HIS A 976 29.24 24.83 -35.22
N LEU A 977 28.72 24.09 -36.20
CA LEU A 977 29.03 24.28 -37.62
C LEU A 977 28.59 25.66 -38.14
N GLN A 978 27.45 26.16 -37.66
CA GLN A 978 26.97 27.50 -37.96
C GLN A 978 27.94 28.58 -37.47
N LYS A 979 28.52 28.41 -36.28
CA LYS A 979 29.45 29.39 -35.68
C LYS A 979 30.88 29.22 -36.21
N PHE A 980 31.27 28.00 -36.57
CA PHE A 980 32.62 27.63 -37.01
C PHE A 980 32.57 26.81 -38.31
N PRO A 981 32.26 27.45 -39.45
CA PRO A 981 32.05 26.75 -40.73
C PRO A 981 33.33 26.13 -41.31
N ALA A 982 34.51 26.53 -40.83
CA ALA A 982 35.80 26.00 -41.27
C ALA A 982 36.17 24.66 -40.59
N GLU A 983 35.44 24.23 -39.55
CA GLU A 983 35.70 22.95 -38.90
C GLU A 983 35.05 21.78 -39.66
N GLY A 984 35.78 20.67 -39.78
CA GLY A 984 35.29 19.46 -40.45
C GLY A 984 34.20 18.74 -39.64
N LEU A 985 33.16 18.26 -40.34
CA LEU A 985 32.02 17.53 -39.75
C LEU A 985 32.45 16.38 -38.84
N ALA A 986 33.44 15.58 -39.25
CA ALA A 986 33.93 14.44 -38.48
C ALA A 986 34.52 14.84 -37.11
N ASN A 987 35.11 16.03 -37.00
CA ASN A 987 35.68 16.52 -35.76
C ASN A 987 34.59 17.00 -34.79
N VAL A 988 33.59 17.73 -35.30
CA VAL A 988 32.47 18.22 -34.47
C VAL A 988 31.62 17.06 -33.95
N VAL A 989 31.35 16.08 -34.80
CA VAL A 989 30.57 14.89 -34.45
C VAL A 989 31.31 14.04 -33.40
N ARG A 990 32.65 14.00 -33.42
CA ARG A 990 33.48 13.31 -32.42
C ARG A 990 33.22 13.82 -31.00
N ASN A 991 32.94 15.11 -30.82
CA ASN A 991 32.67 15.70 -29.49
C ASN A 991 31.49 15.03 -28.76
N VAL A 992 30.56 14.41 -29.49
CA VAL A 992 29.44 13.65 -28.91
C VAL A 992 29.85 12.20 -28.60
N PHE A 993 30.58 11.56 -29.51
CA PHE A 993 30.91 10.13 -29.42
C PHE A 993 32.16 9.80 -28.59
N ASP A 994 32.97 10.79 -28.19
CA ASP A 994 34.19 10.55 -27.41
C ASP A 994 33.90 9.93 -26.02
N PHE A 995 32.69 10.14 -25.47
CA PHE A 995 32.22 9.46 -24.25
C PHE A 995 32.18 7.93 -24.41
N ASP A 996 31.93 7.43 -25.63
CA ASP A 996 31.81 6.01 -25.95
C ASP A 996 33.11 5.41 -26.52
N SER A 997 34.17 6.23 -26.61
CA SER A 997 35.43 5.86 -27.25
C SER A 997 36.17 4.67 -26.60
N TYR A 998 35.89 4.42 -25.31
CA TYR A 998 36.51 3.36 -24.51
C TYR A 998 35.76 2.01 -24.58
N ASN A 999 34.56 1.99 -25.16
CA ASN A 999 33.81 0.76 -25.40
C ASN A 999 34.04 0.32 -26.85
N ASN A 1000 34.91 -0.68 -27.05
CA ASN A 1000 35.32 -1.14 -28.39
C ASN A 1000 34.13 -1.62 -29.23
N GLU A 1001 33.18 -2.35 -28.64
CA GLU A 1001 32.01 -2.89 -29.34
C GLU A 1001 31.04 -1.78 -29.77
N MET A 1002 30.78 -0.80 -28.89
CA MET A 1002 29.96 0.37 -29.26
C MET A 1002 30.69 1.22 -30.29
N ARG A 1003 31.99 1.45 -30.13
CA ARG A 1003 32.80 2.23 -31.06
C ARG A 1003 32.75 1.68 -32.49
N ASP A 1004 32.91 0.37 -32.66
CA ASP A 1004 32.87 -0.27 -33.98
C ASP A 1004 31.48 -0.14 -34.60
N THR A 1005 30.43 -0.32 -33.80
CA THR A 1005 29.04 -0.12 -34.24
C THR A 1005 28.81 1.33 -34.68
N LEU A 1006 29.21 2.30 -33.87
CA LEU A 1006 29.08 3.74 -34.18
C LEU A 1006 29.84 4.14 -35.45
N ILE A 1007 31.10 3.69 -35.61
CA ILE A 1007 31.91 3.98 -36.79
C ILE A 1007 31.24 3.38 -38.03
N SER A 1008 30.77 2.13 -37.95
CA SER A 1008 30.08 1.46 -39.07
C SER A 1008 28.82 2.21 -39.52
N THR A 1009 28.00 2.68 -38.57
CA THR A 1009 26.78 3.45 -38.85
C THR A 1009 27.11 4.81 -39.44
N LEU A 1010 28.10 5.52 -38.91
CA LEU A 1010 28.47 6.87 -39.37
C LEU A 1010 29.14 6.85 -40.75
N HIS A 1011 29.97 5.85 -41.04
CA HIS A 1011 30.57 5.65 -42.36
C HIS A 1011 29.51 5.34 -43.42
N LYS A 1012 28.51 4.50 -43.09
CA LYS A 1012 27.39 4.18 -43.97
C LYS A 1012 26.62 5.43 -44.45
N HIS A 1013 26.58 6.49 -43.64
CA HIS A 1013 25.94 7.77 -43.97
C HIS A 1013 26.92 8.86 -44.42
N GLY A 1014 28.18 8.50 -44.73
CA GLY A 1014 29.16 9.43 -45.29
C GLY A 1014 29.74 10.44 -44.30
N ILE A 1015 29.89 10.04 -43.02
CA ILE A 1015 30.57 10.79 -41.95
C ILE A 1015 31.87 10.04 -41.57
N PRO A 1016 33.05 10.49 -42.03
CA PRO A 1016 34.30 9.75 -41.86
C PRO A 1016 34.90 9.94 -40.45
N LEU A 1017 34.42 9.17 -39.47
CA LEU A 1017 34.98 9.13 -38.12
C LEU A 1017 36.12 8.12 -38.02
N GLY A 1018 37.27 8.54 -37.48
CA GLY A 1018 38.41 7.65 -37.22
C GLY A 1018 39.42 7.48 -38.38
N ALA A 1019 39.22 8.16 -39.51
CA ALA A 1019 40.25 8.24 -40.54
C ALA A 1019 41.45 9.07 -40.03
N LYS A 1020 42.66 8.50 -40.06
CA LYS A 1020 43.89 9.29 -39.87
C LYS A 1020 43.97 10.30 -41.02
N PRO A 1021 44.45 11.55 -40.80
CA PRO A 1021 44.61 12.54 -41.87
C PRO A 1021 45.55 12.08 -43.02
N THR A 1022 46.22 10.94 -42.88
CA THR A 1022 47.11 10.32 -43.87
C THR A 1022 46.47 9.24 -44.76
N SER A 1023 45.19 8.86 -44.57
CA SER A 1023 44.53 7.88 -45.45
C SER A 1023 43.99 8.55 -46.71
N ILE A 1024 44.82 8.60 -47.75
CA ILE A 1024 44.60 9.28 -49.06
C ILE A 1024 43.40 8.73 -49.87
N GLN A 1025 42.75 7.66 -49.45
CA GLN A 1025 41.59 7.10 -50.15
C GLN A 1025 40.24 7.77 -49.84
N LEU A 1026 40.15 8.66 -48.84
CA LEU A 1026 38.89 9.31 -48.43
C LEU A 1026 38.88 10.83 -48.64
N ALA A 1027 39.90 11.41 -49.27
CA ALA A 1027 40.01 12.86 -49.48
C ALA A 1027 39.30 13.38 -50.75
N LYS A 1028 38.38 12.60 -51.34
CA LYS A 1028 37.69 12.94 -52.60
C LYS A 1028 36.16 12.82 -52.58
N GLU A 1029 35.56 12.57 -51.41
CA GLU A 1029 34.11 12.65 -51.16
C GLU A 1029 33.85 13.66 -50.04
#